data_AF-U9VXB2-F1
#
_entry.id   AF-U9VXB2-F1
#
_cell.length_a   1.000
_cell.length_b   1.000
_cell.length_c   1.000
_cell.angle_alpha   90.00
_cell.angle_beta   90.00
_cell.angle_gamma   90.00
#
_symmetry.space_group_name_H-M   'P 1'
#
loop_
_entity.id
_entity.type
_entity.pdbx_description
1 polymer ?
#
loop_
_entity_poly.entity_id
_entity_poly.type
_entity_poly.pdbx_seq_one_letter_code
_entity_poly.pdbx_strand_id
1 'polypeptide(L)'
;MAAIPDAAIDLIKKFEGLRLDAYPDPGSADGLPITIGYGSTRKQNGSPFKLGESLTQAEAEALLSWDLENRFLPPQTKIPTWDTMDDDQRGAILSFAYNLGAAFYGNSGFQTITRVLKDAAWDEIEAALVLYRNPNTNVEAGLLKRRLAEAEVFLTSESNLYVSSPGQQFLKGVLSKPQSYFTGLKGPFSPGQRTVSLTQPFMFGDDIKVMQQSMVDKGFKLTADGFFGTITEGIVKDFQKANELQADGVVGPGTWKSLLDTPEPPDNTDPDAEPPGPVTRLMIKQDTVLKLRPEETLQLSDAEKEPVQAGDSYSLHSYAYADPIAGDFNGHIKVALKETTIRGLNTWFIEGQYVQVEIDDEVVYPWEEQQTVFQLRVYRDTIFKQRPMPSSELPDTEKVEVKKETNFILHSYAYQDSHGDFSSHIKISIKDPKDFLKGLSQWYVYDRHSYVEYDENIVYPPTPILNFTQNTIIKRRPLQSSELPTEEKASIPSGNSFILDSWAYKDEQGKSFNGHIKFALKLESDFISSFSTWYVYDQHAQVTWNGKVLYPPFAGKSFRLPGKEGLFYTQQPIFTDSNFTWGEATKNGTRIPTTPEIVDNIITFARALQNARNIIGQPFVINSWYRDPQSNEAVGGATNSQHLSGRAVDMYVPGVSVRQVANALRSSWPGGILIYSSHLHLDTGRKQIVFL
;
A
#
# COMPACT_ATOMS: atom_id res chain seq x y z
N MET A 1 -17.25 -20.02 -30.14
CA MET A 1 -17.82 -19.17 -29.07
C MET A 1 -16.69 -18.90 -28.11
N ALA A 2 -16.49 -17.64 -27.69
CA ALA A 2 -15.49 -17.33 -26.68
C ALA A 2 -15.96 -17.96 -25.36
N ALA A 3 -15.07 -18.71 -24.69
CA ALA A 3 -15.37 -19.28 -23.38
C ALA A 3 -15.54 -18.16 -22.35
N ILE A 4 -16.39 -18.37 -21.35
CA ILE A 4 -16.51 -17.45 -20.22
C ILE A 4 -15.25 -17.58 -19.38
N PRO A 5 -14.55 -16.47 -19.06
CA PRO A 5 -13.37 -16.55 -18.21
C PRO A 5 -13.71 -17.04 -16.80
N ASP A 6 -12.94 -17.98 -16.27
CA ASP A 6 -13.13 -18.52 -14.92
C ASP A 6 -13.03 -17.42 -13.85
N ALA A 7 -12.14 -16.45 -14.06
CA ALA A 7 -12.00 -15.27 -13.22
C ALA A 7 -13.31 -14.47 -13.05
N ALA A 8 -14.17 -14.43 -14.08
CA ALA A 8 -15.49 -13.79 -13.96
C ALA A 8 -16.38 -14.56 -12.97
N ILE A 9 -16.42 -15.88 -13.10
CA ILE A 9 -17.26 -16.77 -12.29
C ILE A 9 -16.81 -16.67 -10.83
N ASP A 10 -15.52 -16.75 -10.56
CA ASP A 10 -14.97 -16.70 -9.20
C ASP A 10 -15.25 -15.37 -8.51
N LEU A 11 -15.03 -14.24 -9.20
CA LEU A 11 -15.34 -12.91 -8.67
C LEU A 11 -16.84 -12.76 -8.37
N ILE A 12 -17.72 -13.19 -9.27
CA ILE A 12 -19.16 -13.05 -9.09
C ILE A 12 -19.66 -13.93 -7.94
N LYS A 13 -19.24 -15.20 -7.88
CA LYS A 13 -19.61 -16.10 -6.77
C LYS A 13 -19.16 -15.55 -5.42
N LYS A 14 -17.95 -14.97 -5.35
CA LYS A 14 -17.40 -14.35 -4.14
C LYS A 14 -18.24 -13.18 -3.64
N PHE A 15 -18.75 -12.33 -4.52
CA PHE A 15 -19.44 -11.09 -4.12
C PHE A 15 -20.96 -11.19 -4.05
N GLU A 16 -21.60 -11.98 -4.90
CA GLU A 16 -23.06 -12.16 -4.88
C GLU A 16 -23.50 -13.18 -3.83
N GLY A 17 -22.68 -14.20 -3.59
CA GLY A 17 -23.03 -15.34 -2.75
C GLY A 17 -24.13 -16.21 -3.36
N LEU A 18 -24.26 -17.45 -2.86
CA LEU A 18 -25.27 -18.39 -3.34
C LEU A 18 -26.54 -18.31 -2.47
N ARG A 19 -27.69 -18.06 -3.10
CA ARG A 19 -29.01 -18.19 -2.46
C ARG A 19 -29.93 -19.10 -3.28
N LEU A 20 -30.16 -20.30 -2.78
CA LEU A 20 -30.92 -21.33 -3.49
C LEU A 20 -32.43 -21.07 -3.50
N ASP A 21 -32.96 -20.34 -2.52
CA ASP A 21 -34.36 -19.96 -2.45
C ASP A 21 -34.58 -18.52 -2.95
N ALA A 22 -35.63 -18.33 -3.75
CA ALA A 22 -36.02 -17.03 -4.27
C ALA A 22 -36.34 -16.03 -3.15
N TYR A 23 -35.74 -14.83 -3.20
CA TYR A 23 -35.91 -13.79 -2.20
C TYR A 23 -36.21 -12.42 -2.83
N PRO A 24 -36.90 -11.50 -2.12
CA PRO A 24 -37.11 -10.13 -2.58
C PRO A 24 -35.78 -9.36 -2.64
N ASP A 25 -35.57 -8.54 -3.67
CA ASP A 25 -34.37 -7.69 -3.74
C ASP A 25 -34.31 -6.71 -2.54
N PRO A 26 -33.24 -6.72 -1.71
CA PRO A 26 -33.16 -5.93 -0.48
C PRO A 26 -33.22 -4.40 -0.68
N GLY A 27 -33.05 -3.91 -1.91
CA GLY A 27 -33.05 -2.48 -2.25
C GLY A 27 -34.37 -1.95 -2.83
N SER A 28 -35.38 -2.79 -3.02
CA SER A 28 -36.63 -2.43 -3.68
C SER A 28 -37.75 -2.09 -2.68
N ALA A 29 -38.46 -0.98 -2.90
CA ALA A 29 -39.55 -0.56 -2.03
C ALA A 29 -40.78 -1.49 -2.08
N ASP A 30 -40.93 -2.24 -3.18
CA ASP A 30 -42.00 -3.17 -3.47
C ASP A 30 -41.56 -4.65 -3.43
N GLY A 31 -40.30 -4.93 -3.08
CA GLY A 31 -39.75 -6.28 -3.01
C GLY A 31 -39.49 -6.92 -4.38
N LEU A 32 -39.47 -6.14 -5.47
CA LEU A 32 -39.20 -6.60 -6.83
C LEU A 32 -37.94 -5.93 -7.41
N PRO A 33 -37.14 -6.63 -8.22
CA PRO A 33 -37.36 -8.00 -8.72
C PRO A 33 -37.09 -9.08 -7.65
N ILE A 34 -37.59 -10.29 -7.91
CA ILE A 34 -37.22 -11.47 -7.12
C ILE A 34 -35.88 -11.99 -7.63
N THR A 35 -34.97 -12.24 -6.69
CA THR A 35 -33.58 -12.64 -6.94
C THR A 35 -33.36 -14.07 -6.45
N ILE A 36 -32.51 -14.84 -7.15
CA ILE A 36 -32.14 -16.22 -6.80
C ILE A 36 -30.75 -16.55 -7.35
N GLY A 37 -30.12 -17.61 -6.85
CA GLY A 37 -28.79 -18.06 -7.26
C GLY A 37 -27.72 -17.06 -6.86
N TYR A 38 -26.86 -16.70 -7.82
CA TYR A 38 -25.80 -15.70 -7.68
C TYR A 38 -26.27 -14.30 -8.12
N GLY A 39 -27.46 -13.87 -7.72
CA GLY A 39 -27.98 -12.53 -8.02
C GLY A 39 -28.86 -12.43 -9.28
N SER A 40 -29.30 -13.54 -9.87
CA SER A 40 -30.14 -13.54 -11.08
C SER A 40 -31.59 -13.14 -10.78
N THR A 41 -32.15 -12.25 -11.60
CA THR A 41 -33.54 -11.73 -11.47
C THR A 41 -34.50 -12.24 -12.57
N ARG A 42 -33.97 -12.99 -13.54
CA ARG A 42 -34.68 -13.47 -14.73
C ARG A 42 -34.25 -14.89 -15.09
N LYS A 43 -35.21 -15.76 -15.38
CA LYS A 43 -34.97 -17.11 -15.93
C LYS A 43 -34.34 -17.01 -17.33
N GLN A 44 -33.79 -18.11 -17.85
CA GLN A 44 -33.17 -18.13 -19.19
C GLN A 44 -34.12 -17.64 -20.30
N ASN A 45 -35.42 -17.96 -20.21
CA ASN A 45 -36.44 -17.49 -21.15
C ASN A 45 -36.85 -16.00 -20.96
N GLY A 46 -36.21 -15.27 -20.04
CA GLY A 46 -36.47 -13.85 -19.76
C GLY A 46 -37.65 -13.58 -18.81
N SER A 47 -38.37 -14.60 -18.35
CA SER A 47 -39.45 -14.41 -17.37
C SER A 47 -38.90 -14.14 -15.96
N PRO A 48 -39.61 -13.37 -15.10
CA PRO A 48 -39.22 -13.15 -13.70
C PRO A 48 -39.26 -14.43 -12.87
N PHE A 49 -38.40 -14.50 -11.85
CA PHE A 49 -38.56 -15.44 -10.74
C PHE A 49 -39.75 -15.05 -9.85
N LYS A 50 -40.26 -16.02 -9.09
CA LYS A 50 -41.35 -15.84 -8.13
C LYS A 50 -40.93 -16.37 -6.76
N LEU A 51 -41.47 -15.79 -5.70
CA LEU A 51 -41.28 -16.30 -4.34
C LEU A 51 -41.76 -17.76 -4.24
N GLY A 52 -40.98 -18.58 -3.54
CA GLY A 52 -41.22 -20.02 -3.39
C GLY A 52 -40.60 -20.89 -4.48
N GLU A 53 -39.93 -20.30 -5.48
CA GLU A 53 -39.06 -21.04 -6.39
C GLU A 53 -37.70 -21.28 -5.74
N SER A 54 -37.11 -22.46 -5.98
CA SER A 54 -35.78 -22.83 -5.50
C SER A 54 -34.96 -23.44 -6.64
N LEU A 55 -33.64 -23.33 -6.55
CA LEU A 55 -32.67 -23.98 -7.45
C LEU A 55 -31.80 -24.94 -6.65
N THR A 56 -31.29 -25.97 -7.30
CA THR A 56 -30.09 -26.67 -6.84
C THR A 56 -28.84 -25.83 -7.11
N GLN A 57 -27.73 -26.12 -6.41
CA GLN A 57 -26.46 -25.44 -6.68
C GLN A 57 -26.03 -25.59 -8.15
N ALA A 58 -26.19 -26.79 -8.73
CA ALA A 58 -25.86 -27.05 -10.13
C ALA A 58 -26.73 -26.20 -11.09
N GLU A 59 -28.01 -26.02 -10.80
CA GLU A 59 -28.89 -25.16 -11.59
C GLU A 59 -28.54 -23.67 -11.44
N ALA A 60 -28.15 -23.23 -10.24
CA ALA A 60 -27.69 -21.87 -10.00
C ALA A 60 -26.38 -21.55 -10.74
N GLU A 61 -25.46 -22.51 -10.78
CA GLU A 61 -24.21 -22.40 -11.55
C GLU A 61 -24.46 -22.41 -13.06
N ALA A 62 -25.33 -23.29 -13.54
CA ALA A 62 -25.72 -23.32 -14.94
C ALA A 62 -26.44 -22.02 -15.36
N LEU A 63 -27.25 -21.44 -14.48
CA LEU A 63 -27.91 -20.15 -14.72
C LEU A 63 -26.89 -19.01 -14.78
N LEU A 64 -25.92 -18.95 -13.87
CA LEU A 64 -24.87 -17.94 -13.87
C LEU A 64 -24.06 -17.99 -15.18
N SER A 65 -23.59 -19.17 -15.57
CA SER A 65 -22.85 -19.35 -16.82
C SER A 65 -23.69 -18.94 -18.03
N TRP A 66 -24.97 -19.33 -18.06
CA TRP A 66 -25.85 -18.94 -19.15
C TRP A 66 -26.08 -17.42 -19.21
N ASP A 67 -26.26 -16.75 -18.06
CA ASP A 67 -26.42 -15.30 -17.98
C ASP A 67 -25.17 -14.58 -18.49
N LEU A 68 -23.98 -15.03 -18.09
CA LEU A 68 -22.72 -14.45 -18.53
C LEU A 68 -22.55 -14.57 -20.04
N GLU A 69 -22.77 -15.76 -20.61
CA GLU A 69 -22.61 -16.01 -22.05
C GLU A 69 -23.62 -15.23 -22.90
N ASN A 70 -24.89 -15.18 -22.47
CA ASN A 70 -25.99 -14.70 -23.32
C ASN A 70 -26.38 -13.24 -23.06
N ARG A 71 -26.11 -12.69 -21.87
CA ARG A 71 -26.56 -11.33 -21.48
C ARG A 71 -25.41 -10.36 -21.22
N PHE A 72 -24.33 -10.80 -20.60
CA PHE A 72 -23.26 -9.90 -20.15
C PHE A 72 -22.06 -9.84 -21.08
N LEU A 73 -21.65 -10.97 -21.66
CA LEU A 73 -20.52 -11.05 -22.59
C LEU A 73 -20.75 -10.27 -23.91
N PRO A 74 -21.89 -10.40 -24.61
CA PRO A 74 -22.04 -9.80 -25.94
C PRO A 74 -21.91 -8.27 -25.97
N PRO A 75 -22.34 -7.50 -24.95
CA PRO A 75 -22.04 -6.07 -24.90
C PRO A 75 -20.55 -5.73 -24.69
N GLN A 76 -19.79 -6.57 -23.97
CA GLN A 76 -18.38 -6.28 -23.68
C GLN A 76 -17.48 -6.44 -24.90
N THR A 77 -17.84 -7.33 -25.83
CA THR A 77 -17.08 -7.51 -27.08
C THR A 77 -17.08 -6.27 -27.99
N LYS A 78 -17.82 -5.22 -27.63
CA LYS A 78 -17.79 -3.91 -28.31
C LYS A 78 -16.65 -3.00 -27.83
N ILE A 79 -15.98 -3.37 -26.75
CA ILE A 79 -14.80 -2.65 -26.25
C ILE A 79 -13.67 -2.85 -27.28
N PRO A 80 -13.06 -1.79 -27.86
CA PRO A 80 -12.08 -1.91 -28.93
C PRO A 80 -10.84 -2.77 -28.60
N THR A 81 -10.50 -2.87 -27.33
CA THR A 81 -9.37 -3.63 -26.79
C THR A 81 -9.78 -5.01 -26.26
N TRP A 82 -11.04 -5.41 -26.39
CA TRP A 82 -11.56 -6.67 -25.84
C TRP A 82 -10.78 -7.91 -26.32
N ASP A 83 -10.48 -7.97 -27.61
CA ASP A 83 -9.75 -9.09 -28.20
C ASP A 83 -8.26 -9.07 -27.85
N THR A 84 -7.74 -7.94 -27.37
CA THR A 84 -6.36 -7.80 -26.87
C THR A 84 -6.22 -8.11 -25.38
N MET A 85 -7.34 -8.15 -24.66
CA MET A 85 -7.36 -8.56 -23.25
C MET A 85 -7.20 -10.07 -23.13
N ASP A 86 -6.50 -10.52 -22.09
CA ASP A 86 -6.52 -11.93 -21.69
C ASP A 86 -7.77 -12.29 -20.88
N ASP A 87 -7.84 -13.54 -20.43
CA ASP A 87 -9.01 -14.08 -19.74
C ASP A 87 -9.24 -13.43 -18.37
N ASP A 88 -8.19 -13.07 -17.62
CA ASP A 88 -8.35 -12.40 -16.33
C ASP A 88 -8.86 -10.97 -16.50
N GLN A 89 -8.31 -10.21 -17.46
CA GLN A 89 -8.79 -8.88 -17.81
C GLN A 89 -10.25 -8.92 -18.28
N ARG A 90 -10.58 -9.84 -19.18
CA ARG A 90 -11.98 -10.06 -19.62
C ARG A 90 -12.87 -10.45 -18.44
N GLY A 91 -12.34 -11.28 -17.53
CA GLY A 91 -13.05 -11.77 -16.35
C GLY A 91 -13.42 -10.67 -15.36
N ALA A 92 -12.46 -9.79 -15.05
CA ALA A 92 -12.67 -8.63 -14.20
C ALA A 92 -13.72 -7.66 -14.78
N ILE A 93 -13.67 -7.38 -16.08
CA ILE A 93 -14.64 -6.50 -16.75
C ILE A 93 -16.03 -7.13 -16.81
N LEU A 94 -16.13 -8.45 -16.97
CA LEU A 94 -17.41 -9.18 -16.86
C LEU A 94 -18.00 -9.11 -15.46
N SER A 95 -17.20 -9.27 -14.40
CA SER A 95 -17.68 -9.09 -13.01
C SER A 95 -18.18 -7.66 -12.76
N PHE A 96 -17.46 -6.67 -13.26
CA PHE A 96 -17.85 -5.26 -13.17
C PHE A 96 -19.17 -4.99 -13.89
N ALA A 97 -19.32 -5.52 -15.11
CA ALA A 97 -20.54 -5.45 -15.89
C ALA A 97 -21.71 -6.18 -15.23
N TYR A 98 -21.47 -7.31 -14.56
CA TYR A 98 -22.48 -8.04 -13.81
C TYR A 98 -23.10 -7.18 -12.70
N ASN A 99 -22.26 -6.44 -11.97
CA ASN A 99 -22.69 -5.58 -10.87
C ASN A 99 -23.45 -4.32 -11.30
N LEU A 100 -22.99 -3.66 -12.36
CA LEU A 100 -23.46 -2.32 -12.74
C LEU A 100 -24.35 -2.31 -13.99
N GLY A 101 -24.48 -3.46 -14.65
CA GLY A 101 -25.26 -3.66 -15.86
C GLY A 101 -24.37 -3.85 -17.10
N ALA A 102 -24.80 -4.78 -17.97
CA ALA A 102 -24.03 -5.21 -19.13
C ALA A 102 -23.71 -4.07 -20.13
N ALA A 103 -24.51 -3.00 -20.16
CA ALA A 103 -24.36 -1.93 -21.14
C ALA A 103 -23.46 -0.76 -20.66
N PHE A 104 -22.59 -0.94 -19.66
CA PHE A 104 -21.86 0.19 -19.09
C PHE A 104 -20.92 0.90 -20.10
N TYR A 105 -20.30 0.15 -21.02
CA TYR A 105 -19.32 0.71 -21.94
C TYR A 105 -19.94 1.73 -22.91
N GLY A 106 -19.42 2.97 -22.90
CA GLY A 106 -19.92 4.07 -23.71
C GLY A 106 -21.14 4.80 -23.14
N ASN A 107 -21.71 4.34 -22.02
CA ASN A 107 -22.88 4.98 -21.41
C ASN A 107 -22.51 6.17 -20.51
N SER A 108 -23.45 7.11 -20.36
CA SER A 108 -23.30 8.26 -19.46
C SER A 108 -23.10 7.82 -18.01
N GLY A 109 -22.09 8.35 -17.34
CA GLY A 109 -21.66 7.92 -16.00
C GLY A 109 -20.48 6.94 -16.02
N PHE A 110 -20.16 6.37 -17.19
CA PHE A 110 -19.07 5.41 -17.38
C PHE A 110 -17.88 5.97 -18.17
N GLN A 111 -17.75 7.29 -18.28
CA GLN A 111 -16.79 7.92 -19.21
C GLN A 111 -15.33 7.59 -18.87
N THR A 112 -14.97 7.55 -17.58
CA THR A 112 -13.60 7.27 -17.15
C THR A 112 -13.19 5.83 -17.50
N ILE A 113 -13.99 4.84 -17.09
CA ILE A 113 -13.72 3.43 -17.39
C ILE A 113 -13.83 3.15 -18.90
N THR A 114 -14.76 3.81 -19.61
CA THR A 114 -14.87 3.71 -21.08
C THR A 114 -13.58 4.17 -21.76
N ARG A 115 -13.01 5.31 -21.34
CA ARG A 115 -11.74 5.80 -21.88
C ARG A 115 -10.60 4.83 -21.59
N VAL A 116 -10.46 4.40 -20.34
CA VAL A 116 -9.39 3.49 -19.92
C VAL A 116 -9.42 2.20 -20.74
N LEU A 117 -10.59 1.60 -20.91
CA LEU A 117 -10.77 0.41 -21.72
C LEU A 117 -10.49 0.68 -23.20
N LYS A 118 -11.03 1.77 -23.76
CA LYS A 118 -10.82 2.13 -25.18
C LYS A 118 -9.35 2.36 -25.53
N ASP A 119 -8.61 3.06 -24.66
CA ASP A 119 -7.26 3.54 -24.94
C ASP A 119 -6.16 2.59 -24.42
N ALA A 120 -6.54 1.46 -23.83
CA ALA A 120 -5.64 0.50 -23.18
C ALA A 120 -4.77 1.11 -22.06
N ALA A 121 -5.32 2.06 -21.29
CA ALA A 121 -4.62 2.75 -20.20
C ALA A 121 -4.65 1.90 -18.90
N TRP A 122 -4.05 0.71 -18.91
CA TRP A 122 -4.16 -0.27 -17.83
C TRP A 122 -3.63 0.21 -16.48
N ASP A 123 -2.65 1.10 -16.47
CA ASP A 123 -2.13 1.76 -15.26
C ASP A 123 -3.20 2.61 -14.53
N GLU A 124 -4.28 2.98 -15.21
CA GLU A 124 -5.40 3.75 -14.66
C GLU A 124 -6.61 2.88 -14.27
N ILE A 125 -6.57 1.55 -14.49
CA ILE A 125 -7.74 0.67 -14.35
C ILE A 125 -8.29 0.62 -12.92
N GLU A 126 -7.42 0.51 -11.91
CA GLU A 126 -7.81 0.48 -10.50
C GLU A 126 -8.52 1.78 -10.11
N ALA A 127 -7.91 2.91 -10.45
CA ALA A 127 -8.48 4.23 -10.18
C ALA A 127 -9.83 4.42 -10.88
N ALA A 128 -10.00 3.90 -12.10
CA ALA A 128 -11.25 3.95 -12.84
C ALA A 128 -12.35 3.08 -12.20
N LEU A 129 -12.03 1.85 -11.79
CA LEU A 129 -12.99 0.93 -11.16
C LEU A 129 -13.48 1.45 -9.80
N VAL A 130 -12.57 2.00 -8.97
CA VAL A 130 -12.87 2.49 -7.61
C VAL A 130 -13.84 3.69 -7.61
N LEU A 131 -14.05 4.37 -8.74
CA LEU A 131 -15.10 5.40 -8.87
C LEU A 131 -16.50 4.83 -8.66
N TYR A 132 -16.72 3.55 -8.97
CA TYR A 132 -18.03 2.89 -8.90
C TYR A 132 -18.24 2.16 -7.58
N ARG A 133 -18.07 2.92 -6.49
CA ARG A 133 -18.25 2.46 -5.10
C ARG A 133 -19.44 3.10 -4.38
N ASN A 134 -20.19 3.99 -5.03
CA ASN A 134 -21.29 4.76 -4.43
C ASN A 134 -20.91 5.48 -3.12
N PRO A 135 -20.10 6.55 -3.20
CA PRO A 135 -19.62 7.26 -2.02
C PRO A 135 -20.73 7.76 -1.10
N ASN A 136 -20.54 7.61 0.21
CA ASN A 136 -21.47 8.00 1.28
C ASN A 136 -22.74 7.14 1.37
N THR A 137 -22.67 5.89 0.91
CA THR A 137 -23.75 4.91 1.07
C THR A 137 -23.33 3.78 1.99
N ASN A 138 -24.29 3.08 2.59
CA ASN A 138 -24.05 1.90 3.44
C ASN A 138 -23.42 0.71 2.67
N VAL A 139 -23.41 0.75 1.34
CA VAL A 139 -22.81 -0.28 0.48
C VAL A 139 -21.38 0.07 0.02
N GLU A 140 -20.88 1.27 0.32
CA GLU A 140 -19.60 1.76 -0.21
C GLU A 140 -18.42 0.85 0.11
N ALA A 141 -18.31 0.38 1.35
CA ALA A 141 -17.22 -0.49 1.77
C ALA A 141 -17.22 -1.84 1.02
N GLY A 142 -18.41 -2.40 0.75
CA GLY A 142 -18.55 -3.64 -0.01
C GLY A 142 -18.20 -3.46 -1.49
N LEU A 143 -18.72 -2.39 -2.10
CA LEU A 143 -18.43 -2.08 -3.50
C LEU A 143 -16.95 -1.72 -3.70
N LEU A 144 -16.33 -0.97 -2.79
CA LEU A 144 -14.89 -0.69 -2.84
C LEU A 144 -14.05 -1.98 -2.83
N LYS A 145 -14.35 -2.93 -1.93
CA LYS A 145 -13.69 -4.24 -1.90
C LYS A 145 -13.87 -5.02 -3.20
N ARG A 146 -15.07 -4.94 -3.81
CA ARG A 146 -15.33 -5.55 -5.11
C ARG A 146 -14.51 -4.92 -6.23
N ARG A 147 -14.49 -3.59 -6.32
CA ARG A 147 -13.74 -2.85 -7.35
C ARG A 147 -12.23 -3.11 -7.26
N LEU A 148 -11.68 -3.21 -6.05
CA LEU A 148 -10.27 -3.54 -5.83
C LEU A 148 -9.93 -4.97 -6.25
N ALA A 149 -10.79 -5.95 -5.94
CA ALA A 149 -10.59 -7.34 -6.37
C ALA A 149 -10.70 -7.51 -7.90
N GLU A 150 -11.61 -6.78 -8.54
CA GLU A 150 -11.70 -6.74 -10.01
C GLU A 150 -10.43 -6.09 -10.61
N ALA A 151 -9.92 -5.00 -10.02
CA ALA A 151 -8.70 -4.35 -10.47
C ALA A 151 -7.47 -5.25 -10.31
N GLU A 152 -7.36 -5.95 -9.20
CA GLU A 152 -6.28 -6.89 -8.91
C GLU A 152 -6.21 -7.98 -9.97
N VAL A 153 -7.33 -8.70 -10.20
CA VAL A 153 -7.42 -9.73 -11.25
C VAL A 153 -7.08 -9.15 -12.63
N PHE A 154 -7.54 -7.94 -12.95
CA PHE A 154 -7.23 -7.28 -14.23
C PHE A 154 -5.72 -7.00 -14.39
N LEU A 155 -5.03 -6.64 -13.31
CA LEU A 155 -3.62 -6.23 -13.34
C LEU A 155 -2.64 -7.39 -13.21
N THR A 156 -3.04 -8.51 -12.60
CA THR A 156 -2.21 -9.71 -12.41
C THR A 156 -2.15 -10.62 -13.64
N SER A 157 -2.64 -10.14 -14.78
CA SER A 157 -2.95 -10.96 -15.95
C SER A 157 -1.73 -11.21 -16.88
N GLU A 158 -1.64 -12.41 -17.47
CA GLU A 158 -0.45 -12.85 -18.21
C GLU A 158 -0.12 -12.05 -19.49
N SER A 159 -1.06 -11.31 -20.08
CA SER A 159 -0.80 -10.49 -21.28
C SER A 159 0.05 -9.24 -21.02
N ASN A 160 0.16 -8.80 -19.76
CA ASN A 160 1.11 -7.77 -19.34
C ASN A 160 2.55 -8.31 -19.16
N LEU A 161 2.80 -9.60 -19.43
CA LEU A 161 4.10 -10.26 -19.29
C LEU A 161 5.01 -10.23 -20.54
N TYR A 162 4.59 -9.65 -21.68
CA TYR A 162 5.31 -9.82 -22.97
C TYR A 162 5.95 -8.58 -23.62
N VAL A 163 5.99 -7.40 -22.98
CA VAL A 163 6.79 -6.26 -23.48
C VAL A 163 8.10 -6.14 -22.69
N SER A 164 9.16 -6.57 -23.35
CA SER A 164 10.52 -6.95 -22.91
C SER A 164 11.35 -5.99 -22.02
N SER A 165 12.04 -6.55 -21.01
CA SER A 165 13.51 -6.40 -20.81
C SER A 165 14.09 -7.45 -19.81
N PRO A 166 15.41 -7.70 -19.78
CA PRO A 166 16.09 -8.81 -19.09
C PRO A 166 16.03 -8.86 -17.54
N GLY A 167 15.26 -7.98 -16.90
CA GLY A 167 15.08 -7.96 -15.43
C GLY A 167 14.18 -9.07 -14.87
N GLN A 168 13.71 -10.01 -15.70
CA GLN A 168 12.74 -11.03 -15.27
C GLN A 168 13.25 -12.48 -15.33
N GLN A 169 14.56 -12.73 -15.40
CA GLN A 169 15.06 -14.00 -14.85
C GLN A 169 14.73 -14.12 -13.34
N PHE A 170 14.56 -12.97 -12.67
CA PHE A 170 14.02 -12.84 -11.32
C PHE A 170 12.56 -13.30 -11.16
N LEU A 171 11.70 -13.18 -12.17
CA LEU A 171 10.27 -13.53 -12.06
C LEU A 171 9.93 -14.93 -12.58
N LYS A 172 10.84 -15.56 -13.33
CA LYS A 172 10.70 -16.96 -13.76
C LYS A 172 10.80 -17.97 -12.60
N GLY A 173 11.52 -17.63 -11.53
CA GLY A 173 11.59 -18.44 -10.30
C GLY A 173 10.40 -18.24 -9.37
N VAL A 174 9.89 -17.00 -9.30
CA VAL A 174 8.84 -16.59 -8.35
C VAL A 174 7.43 -17.00 -8.79
N LEU A 175 7.16 -17.11 -10.10
CA LEU A 175 5.81 -17.37 -10.62
C LEU A 175 5.50 -18.85 -10.93
N SER A 176 6.36 -19.80 -10.53
CA SER A 176 6.18 -21.21 -10.88
C SER A 176 5.51 -22.09 -9.81
N LYS A 177 5.01 -21.53 -8.70
CA LYS A 177 4.20 -22.29 -7.72
C LYS A 177 2.99 -21.47 -7.22
N PRO A 178 1.77 -22.04 -7.27
CA PRO A 178 0.53 -21.38 -6.88
C PRO A 178 0.39 -21.33 -5.35
N GLN A 179 -0.53 -20.49 -4.88
CA GLN A 179 -0.98 -20.25 -3.50
C GLN A 179 -0.14 -19.27 -2.63
N SER A 180 -0.91 -18.34 -2.03
CA SER A 180 -0.61 -17.51 -0.85
C SER A 180 -0.14 -16.06 -1.05
N TYR A 181 -0.93 -15.25 -1.77
CA TYR A 181 -0.91 -13.78 -1.59
C TYR A 181 -2.18 -13.20 -0.92
N PHE A 182 -3.17 -14.04 -0.56
CA PHE A 182 -4.41 -13.62 0.12
C PHE A 182 -4.43 -13.86 1.64
N THR A 183 -3.42 -13.38 2.37
CA THR A 183 -3.54 -13.17 3.84
C THR A 183 -3.10 -11.78 4.31
N GLY A 184 -2.84 -10.84 3.39
CA GLY A 184 -2.19 -9.55 3.69
C GLY A 184 -3.08 -8.32 3.95
N LEU A 185 -4.40 -8.46 4.15
CA LEU A 185 -5.25 -7.37 4.66
C LEU A 185 -6.06 -7.82 5.89
N LYS A 186 -5.38 -8.46 6.85
CA LYS A 186 -5.77 -8.54 8.26
C LYS A 186 -4.89 -7.58 9.04
N GLY A 187 -5.45 -6.75 9.91
CA GLY A 187 -4.63 -5.94 10.81
C GLY A 187 -3.87 -6.86 11.78
N PRO A 188 -2.63 -6.54 12.21
CA PRO A 188 -1.79 -7.47 12.97
C PRO A 188 -2.17 -7.63 14.45
N PHE A 189 -3.33 -7.12 14.88
CA PHE A 189 -3.70 -7.02 16.30
C PHE A 189 -4.90 -7.91 16.62
N SER A 190 -4.69 -8.87 17.52
CA SER A 190 -5.75 -9.66 18.15
C SER A 190 -6.41 -8.86 19.28
N PRO A 191 -7.70 -9.11 19.61
CA PRO A 191 -8.37 -8.47 20.75
C PRO A 191 -7.53 -8.54 22.03
N GLY A 192 -7.34 -7.39 22.70
CA GLY A 192 -6.55 -7.30 23.93
C GLY A 192 -5.04 -7.10 23.76
N GLN A 193 -4.49 -7.12 22.54
CA GLN A 193 -3.04 -6.91 22.30
C GLN A 193 -2.58 -5.45 22.40
N ARG A 194 -3.51 -4.47 22.36
CA ARG A 194 -3.21 -3.04 22.52
C ARG A 194 -4.34 -2.29 23.19
N THR A 195 -4.01 -1.16 23.79
CA THR A 195 -4.98 -0.18 24.29
C THR A 195 -5.59 0.59 23.12
N VAL A 196 -6.92 0.66 23.04
CA VAL A 196 -7.63 1.36 21.95
C VAL A 196 -8.35 2.60 22.46
N SER A 197 -8.24 3.73 21.77
CA SER A 197 -8.86 5.00 22.17
C SER A 197 -9.05 5.94 20.97
N LEU A 198 -9.74 7.08 21.18
CA LEU A 198 -9.92 8.10 20.16
C LEU A 198 -8.60 8.87 19.93
N THR A 199 -8.03 8.74 18.73
CA THR A 199 -6.80 9.44 18.32
C THR A 199 -6.99 10.21 17.00
N GLN A 200 -6.05 11.08 16.63
CA GLN A 200 -5.97 11.62 15.27
C GLN A 200 -4.61 11.28 14.66
N PRO A 201 -4.56 10.48 13.58
CA PRO A 201 -5.69 9.80 12.91
C PRO A 201 -6.36 8.74 13.80
N PHE A 202 -7.61 8.36 13.48
CA PHE A 202 -8.36 7.35 14.25
C PHE A 202 -7.66 5.98 14.23
N MET A 203 -7.74 5.25 15.34
CA MET A 203 -7.31 3.86 15.39
C MET A 203 -8.27 3.00 14.57
N PHE A 204 -7.73 2.00 13.86
CA PHE A 204 -8.49 1.03 13.09
C PHE A 204 -7.88 -0.39 13.20
N GLY A 205 -8.68 -1.43 13.01
CA GLY A 205 -8.21 -2.83 13.03
C GLY A 205 -9.29 -3.88 13.32
N ASP A 206 -8.94 -5.15 13.12
CA ASP A 206 -9.84 -6.29 13.37
C ASP A 206 -10.15 -6.46 14.87
N ASP A 207 -9.21 -6.12 15.76
CA ASP A 207 -9.43 -6.00 17.20
C ASP A 207 -10.57 -5.02 17.50
N ILE A 208 -10.55 -3.84 16.86
CA ILE A 208 -11.59 -2.82 17.01
C ILE A 208 -12.93 -3.30 16.47
N LYS A 209 -12.92 -4.04 15.35
CA LYS A 209 -14.14 -4.62 14.79
C LYS A 209 -14.75 -5.68 15.71
N VAL A 210 -13.94 -6.55 16.30
CA VAL A 210 -14.37 -7.56 17.29
C VAL A 210 -14.92 -6.88 18.55
N MET A 211 -14.26 -5.83 19.02
CA MET A 211 -14.76 -5.01 20.13
C MET A 211 -16.13 -4.40 19.82
N GLN A 212 -16.29 -3.76 18.66
CA GLN A 212 -17.57 -3.18 18.25
C GLN A 212 -18.64 -4.25 18.08
N GLN A 213 -18.29 -5.43 17.55
CA GLN A 213 -19.22 -6.56 17.42
C GLN A 213 -19.68 -7.05 18.79
N SER A 214 -18.77 -7.24 19.75
CA SER A 214 -19.13 -7.59 21.13
C SER A 214 -20.05 -6.55 21.78
N MET A 215 -19.84 -5.26 21.50
CA MET A 215 -20.74 -4.21 21.98
C MET A 215 -22.12 -4.27 21.33
N VAL A 216 -22.20 -4.56 20.03
CA VAL A 216 -23.48 -4.82 19.33
C VAL A 216 -24.20 -6.01 19.95
N ASP A 217 -23.49 -7.10 20.20
CA ASP A 217 -24.04 -8.33 20.79
C ASP A 217 -24.54 -8.08 22.23
N LYS A 218 -23.88 -7.17 22.97
CA LYS A 218 -24.29 -6.70 24.30
C LYS A 218 -25.34 -5.57 24.26
N GLY A 219 -25.93 -5.28 23.10
CA GLY A 219 -27.10 -4.42 22.94
C GLY A 219 -26.82 -2.94 22.68
N PHE A 220 -25.56 -2.55 22.47
CA PHE A 220 -25.21 -1.18 22.12
C PHE A 220 -25.43 -0.90 20.62
N LYS A 221 -25.91 0.30 20.30
CA LYS A 221 -26.20 0.69 18.91
C LYS A 221 -24.98 1.33 18.27
N LEU A 222 -24.17 0.53 17.59
CA LEU A 222 -23.06 0.98 16.74
C LEU A 222 -22.85 0.02 15.57
N THR A 223 -22.02 0.40 14.60
CA THR A 223 -21.62 -0.47 13.49
C THR A 223 -20.23 -1.05 13.77
N ALA A 224 -20.06 -2.36 13.59
CA ALA A 224 -18.76 -3.02 13.66
C ALA A 224 -17.96 -2.82 12.36
N ASP A 225 -17.45 -1.61 12.18
CA ASP A 225 -16.75 -1.14 10.98
C ASP A 225 -15.21 -1.20 11.08
N GLY A 226 -14.67 -1.48 12.27
CA GLY A 226 -13.24 -1.55 12.55
C GLY A 226 -12.58 -0.20 12.84
N PHE A 227 -13.34 0.89 13.03
CA PHE A 227 -12.82 2.24 13.28
C PHE A 227 -13.21 2.80 14.66
N PHE A 228 -12.22 3.31 15.39
CA PHE A 228 -12.42 3.95 16.70
C PHE A 228 -12.60 5.47 16.55
N GLY A 229 -13.79 5.86 16.09
CA GLY A 229 -14.22 7.26 15.98
C GLY A 229 -14.95 7.78 17.22
N THR A 230 -15.42 9.03 17.17
CA THR A 230 -16.12 9.71 18.27
C THR A 230 -17.42 9.01 18.71
N ILE A 231 -18.11 8.34 17.77
CA ILE A 231 -19.29 7.54 18.06
C ILE A 231 -18.90 6.28 18.87
N THR A 232 -17.87 5.57 18.42
CA THR A 232 -17.32 4.39 19.11
C THR A 232 -16.84 4.76 20.52
N GLU A 233 -16.13 5.88 20.68
CA GLU A 233 -15.68 6.38 21.99
C GLU A 233 -16.85 6.69 22.94
N GLY A 234 -17.92 7.31 22.45
CA GLY A 234 -19.12 7.58 23.25
C GLY A 234 -19.77 6.29 23.76
N ILE A 235 -19.89 5.28 22.90
CA ILE A 235 -20.45 3.97 23.24
C ILE A 235 -19.53 3.18 24.20
N VAL A 236 -18.21 3.28 24.04
CA VAL A 236 -17.25 2.69 24.99
C VAL A 236 -17.44 3.27 26.39
N LYS A 237 -17.63 4.59 26.52
CA LYS A 237 -17.89 5.23 27.82
C LYS A 237 -19.19 4.73 28.46
N ASP A 238 -20.23 4.51 27.65
CA ASP A 238 -21.50 3.98 28.15
C ASP A 238 -21.39 2.50 28.56
N PHE A 239 -20.65 1.70 27.80
CA PHE A 239 -20.30 0.32 28.15
C PHE A 239 -19.51 0.24 29.45
N GLN A 240 -18.48 1.09 29.62
CA GLN A 240 -17.68 1.14 30.84
C GLN A 240 -18.53 1.50 32.06
N LYS A 241 -19.44 2.47 31.96
CA LYS A 241 -20.40 2.79 33.03
C LYS A 241 -21.30 1.61 33.38
N ALA A 242 -21.78 0.88 32.37
CA ALA A 242 -22.67 -0.25 32.57
C ALA A 242 -21.99 -1.46 33.24
N ASN A 243 -20.67 -1.57 33.16
CA ASN A 243 -19.87 -2.67 33.74
C ASN A 243 -19.02 -2.22 34.95
N GLU A 244 -19.37 -1.09 35.58
CA GLU A 244 -18.67 -0.54 36.76
C GLU A 244 -17.16 -0.27 36.54
N LEU A 245 -16.77 0.03 35.29
CA LEU A 245 -15.42 0.42 34.90
C LEU A 245 -15.26 1.95 34.87
N GLN A 246 -14.01 2.43 34.88
CA GLN A 246 -13.72 3.85 34.64
C GLN A 246 -14.18 4.26 33.23
N ALA A 247 -15.10 5.22 33.13
CA ALA A 247 -15.71 5.65 31.87
C ALA A 247 -14.87 6.71 31.13
N ASP A 248 -13.64 6.35 30.78
CA ASP A 248 -12.67 7.22 30.13
C ASP A 248 -12.67 7.13 28.59
N GLY A 249 -13.39 6.16 28.00
CA GLY A 249 -13.43 5.93 26.55
C GLY A 249 -12.20 5.19 26.03
N VAL A 250 -11.39 4.61 26.93
CA VAL A 250 -10.17 3.87 26.61
C VAL A 250 -10.37 2.37 26.86
N VAL A 251 -10.16 1.57 25.82
CA VAL A 251 -10.28 0.11 25.88
C VAL A 251 -8.93 -0.48 26.24
N GLY A 252 -8.66 -0.49 27.55
CA GLY A 252 -7.51 -1.18 28.17
C GLY A 252 -7.84 -2.62 28.59
N PRO A 253 -6.91 -3.33 29.26
CA PRO A 253 -7.06 -4.75 29.60
C PRO A 253 -8.34 -5.10 30.37
N GLY A 254 -8.79 -4.24 31.29
CA GLY A 254 -10.03 -4.44 32.05
C GLY A 254 -11.28 -4.36 31.17
N THR A 255 -11.34 -3.39 30.25
CA THR A 255 -12.43 -3.24 29.27
C THR A 255 -12.45 -4.42 28.30
N TRP A 256 -11.28 -4.87 27.83
CA TRP A 256 -11.16 -6.05 26.96
C TRP A 256 -11.66 -7.33 27.62
N LYS A 257 -11.31 -7.55 28.89
CA LYS A 257 -11.80 -8.72 29.64
C LYS A 257 -13.33 -8.75 29.72
N SER A 258 -13.97 -7.62 29.99
CA SER A 258 -15.44 -7.50 30.07
C SER A 258 -16.14 -7.64 28.71
N LEU A 259 -15.44 -7.33 27.61
CA LEU A 259 -15.94 -7.50 26.25
C LEU A 259 -15.88 -8.96 25.76
N LEU A 260 -14.95 -9.77 26.27
CA LEU A 260 -14.63 -11.08 25.70
C LEU A 260 -15.20 -12.30 26.49
N ASP A 261 -16.08 -12.08 27.47
CA ASP A 261 -16.70 -13.10 28.36
C ASP A 261 -16.71 -14.54 27.78
N THR A 262 -15.76 -15.37 28.22
CA THR A 262 -15.85 -16.83 28.08
C THR A 262 -16.47 -17.39 29.35
N PRO A 263 -17.67 -18.00 29.33
CA PRO A 263 -18.16 -18.77 30.47
C PRO A 263 -17.27 -20.01 30.69
N GLU A 264 -17.06 -20.38 31.95
CA GLU A 264 -16.38 -21.64 32.32
C GLU A 264 -17.07 -22.85 31.65
N PRO A 265 -16.32 -23.89 31.23
CA PRO A 265 -16.88 -24.98 30.45
C PRO A 265 -17.77 -25.89 31.32
N PRO A 266 -18.99 -26.26 30.86
CA PRO A 266 -19.70 -27.37 31.44
C PRO A 266 -19.16 -28.70 30.90
N ASP A 267 -19.33 -29.70 31.75
CA ASP A 267 -18.86 -31.09 31.69
C ASP A 267 -19.17 -31.82 30.37
N ASN A 268 -18.30 -32.76 30.07
CA ASN A 268 -18.12 -33.50 28.81
C ASN A 268 -19.15 -34.64 28.65
N THR A 269 -19.98 -34.64 27.59
CA THR A 269 -20.47 -35.86 26.90
C THR A 269 -21.20 -35.50 25.59
N ASP A 270 -20.54 -35.59 24.43
CA ASP A 270 -21.21 -35.86 23.15
C ASP A 270 -20.25 -36.61 22.19
N PRO A 271 -20.57 -37.83 21.68
CA PRO A 271 -19.66 -38.61 20.84
C PRO A 271 -19.64 -38.22 19.36
N ASP A 272 -20.39 -37.19 18.91
CA ASP A 272 -20.61 -36.90 17.48
C ASP A 272 -20.05 -35.54 16.97
N ALA A 273 -18.96 -35.03 17.56
CA ALA A 273 -18.29 -33.82 17.04
C ALA A 273 -17.50 -34.08 15.75
N GLU A 274 -17.66 -33.19 14.75
CA GLU A 274 -16.86 -33.11 13.51
C GLU A 274 -15.35 -33.27 13.75
N PRO A 275 -14.57 -33.82 12.79
CA PRO A 275 -13.15 -34.08 13.01
C PRO A 275 -12.41 -32.78 13.34
N PRO A 276 -11.48 -32.80 14.32
CA PRO A 276 -10.73 -31.61 14.70
C PRO A 276 -9.91 -31.13 13.50
N GLY A 277 -9.89 -29.81 13.29
CA GLY A 277 -9.00 -29.18 12.32
C GLY A 277 -7.52 -29.51 12.59
N PRO A 278 -6.61 -29.08 11.68
CA PRO A 278 -5.22 -29.50 11.68
C PRO A 278 -4.56 -29.32 13.05
N VAL A 279 -3.83 -30.34 13.52
CA VAL A 279 -3.15 -30.34 14.82
C VAL A 279 -1.74 -29.81 14.64
N THR A 280 -1.47 -28.60 15.16
CA THR A 280 -0.12 -28.02 15.18
C THR A 280 0.62 -28.38 16.48
N ARG A 281 1.82 -28.93 16.38
CA ARG A 281 2.65 -29.33 17.54
C ARG A 281 4.07 -28.77 17.44
N LEU A 282 4.62 -28.36 18.58
CA LEU A 282 6.06 -28.16 18.78
C LEU A 282 6.67 -29.48 19.24
N MET A 283 7.74 -29.91 18.61
CA MET A 283 8.52 -31.08 19.00
C MET A 283 9.92 -30.66 19.45
N ILE A 284 10.32 -31.12 20.63
CA ILE A 284 11.66 -30.87 21.17
C ILE A 284 12.61 -31.95 20.66
N LYS A 285 13.58 -31.58 19.82
CA LYS A 285 14.55 -32.51 19.22
C LYS A 285 15.76 -32.75 20.13
N GLN A 286 16.09 -31.77 20.96
CA GLN A 286 17.22 -31.81 21.89
C GLN A 286 16.86 -31.05 23.18
N ASP A 287 17.36 -31.51 24.33
CA ASP A 287 17.21 -30.84 25.62
C ASP A 287 17.55 -29.35 25.50
N THR A 288 16.61 -28.50 25.91
CA THR A 288 16.74 -27.05 25.78
C THR A 288 15.87 -26.34 26.81
N VAL A 289 15.68 -25.03 26.65
CA VAL A 289 15.01 -24.16 27.61
C VAL A 289 13.99 -23.29 26.88
N LEU A 290 12.75 -23.27 27.39
CA LEU A 290 11.76 -22.24 27.08
C LEU A 290 12.13 -20.96 27.82
N LYS A 291 12.11 -19.84 27.11
CA LYS A 291 12.57 -18.52 27.57
C LYS A 291 11.44 -17.50 27.47
N LEU A 292 11.32 -16.59 28.43
CA LEU A 292 10.33 -15.50 28.35
C LEU A 292 10.71 -14.42 27.33
N ARG A 293 11.98 -14.34 26.94
CA ARG A 293 12.52 -13.40 25.96
C ARG A 293 13.61 -14.09 25.12
N PRO A 294 13.84 -13.69 23.86
CA PRO A 294 14.76 -14.35 22.93
C PRO A 294 16.24 -13.97 23.19
N GLU A 295 16.69 -14.13 24.42
CA GLU A 295 18.06 -13.82 24.84
C GLU A 295 18.89 -15.08 25.09
N GLU A 296 20.21 -14.92 25.10
CA GLU A 296 21.15 -15.98 25.49
C GLU A 296 20.83 -16.49 26.90
N THR A 297 20.94 -17.81 27.11
CA THR A 297 20.52 -18.47 28.37
C THR A 297 21.24 -17.91 29.59
N LEU A 298 22.49 -17.44 29.43
CA LEU A 298 23.28 -16.81 30.49
C LEU A 298 22.77 -15.44 30.94
N GLN A 299 21.93 -14.79 30.14
CA GLN A 299 21.37 -13.45 30.42
C GLN A 299 20.00 -13.52 31.11
N LEU A 300 19.40 -14.70 31.21
CA LEU A 300 18.07 -14.92 31.78
C LEU A 300 18.15 -15.44 33.21
N SER A 301 17.31 -14.90 34.07
CA SER A 301 17.11 -15.41 35.43
C SER A 301 16.42 -16.77 35.42
N ASP A 302 16.56 -17.56 36.49
CA ASP A 302 15.89 -18.87 36.60
C ASP A 302 14.36 -18.76 36.57
N ALA A 303 13.81 -17.59 36.90
CA ALA A 303 12.38 -17.34 36.79
C ALA A 303 11.91 -17.17 35.33
N GLU A 304 12.80 -16.82 34.41
CA GLU A 304 12.51 -16.60 32.98
C GLU A 304 12.78 -17.83 32.10
N LYS A 305 13.19 -18.93 32.72
CA LYS A 305 13.60 -20.17 32.07
C LYS A 305 12.71 -21.33 32.53
N GLU A 306 12.37 -22.21 31.61
CA GLU A 306 11.81 -23.51 31.92
C GLU A 306 12.52 -24.60 31.09
N PRO A 307 13.17 -25.59 31.74
CA PRO A 307 13.82 -26.67 31.01
C PRO A 307 12.79 -27.59 30.35
N VAL A 308 13.09 -28.04 29.14
CA VAL A 308 12.29 -29.02 28.38
C VAL A 308 13.21 -30.10 27.82
N GLN A 309 12.70 -31.33 27.71
CA GLN A 309 13.49 -32.50 27.35
C GLN A 309 13.25 -32.93 25.91
N ALA A 310 14.28 -33.51 25.28
CA ALA A 310 14.14 -34.14 23.98
C ALA A 310 13.02 -35.19 23.99
N GLY A 311 12.13 -35.13 23.00
CA GLY A 311 10.93 -35.97 22.89
C GLY A 311 9.67 -35.34 23.46
N ASP A 312 9.76 -34.23 24.19
CA ASP A 312 8.57 -33.48 24.60
C ASP A 312 7.82 -32.94 23.39
N SER A 313 6.49 -32.94 23.48
CA SER A 313 5.58 -32.41 22.46
C SER A 313 4.55 -31.48 23.07
N TYR A 314 4.32 -30.33 22.43
CA TYR A 314 3.39 -29.32 22.91
C TYR A 314 2.45 -28.87 21.79
N SER A 315 1.13 -28.96 22.02
CA SER A 315 0.15 -28.43 21.08
C SER A 315 0.21 -26.91 21.02
N LEU A 316 0.25 -26.35 19.81
CA LEU A 316 0.39 -24.92 19.59
C LEU A 316 -0.91 -24.26 19.13
N HIS A 317 -1.15 -23.05 19.62
CA HIS A 317 -2.11 -22.10 19.06
C HIS A 317 -1.48 -21.34 17.88
N SER A 318 -0.18 -21.00 17.99
CA SER A 318 0.58 -20.31 16.95
C SER A 318 2.10 -20.41 17.19
N TYR A 319 2.90 -20.17 16.15
CA TYR A 319 4.35 -19.96 16.25
C TYR A 319 4.82 -18.85 15.31
N ALA A 320 6.00 -18.28 15.58
CA ALA A 320 6.66 -17.28 14.73
C ALA A 320 8.18 -17.35 14.91
N TYR A 321 8.95 -17.21 13.83
CA TYR A 321 10.42 -17.22 13.85
C TYR A 321 11.05 -15.85 13.56
N ALA A 322 10.24 -14.83 13.30
CA ALA A 322 10.65 -13.43 13.21
C ALA A 322 9.46 -12.50 13.49
N ASP A 323 9.74 -11.28 13.95
CA ASP A 323 8.77 -10.21 14.14
C ASP A 323 8.84 -9.20 12.98
N PRO A 324 7.72 -8.83 12.32
CA PRO A 324 7.72 -7.88 11.21
C PRO A 324 8.20 -6.45 11.56
N ILE A 325 8.24 -6.11 12.85
CA ILE A 325 8.56 -4.79 13.41
C ILE A 325 9.89 -4.83 14.17
N ALA A 326 10.20 -5.93 14.87
CA ALA A 326 11.39 -6.05 15.73
C ALA A 326 12.56 -6.87 15.12
N GLY A 327 12.35 -7.57 14.00
CA GLY A 327 13.38 -8.41 13.36
C GLY A 327 13.37 -9.87 13.81
N ASP A 328 14.43 -10.62 13.46
CA ASP A 328 14.66 -12.02 13.87
C ASP A 328 14.73 -12.14 15.40
N PHE A 329 14.18 -13.21 15.98
CA PHE A 329 14.22 -13.50 17.42
C PHE A 329 15.58 -14.05 17.87
N ASN A 330 16.69 -13.52 17.33
CA ASN A 330 18.05 -13.92 17.69
C ASN A 330 18.24 -15.46 17.64
N GLY A 331 17.77 -16.11 16.56
CA GLY A 331 17.84 -17.57 16.41
C GLY A 331 16.82 -18.38 17.23
N HIS A 332 15.85 -17.73 17.85
CA HIS A 332 14.74 -18.37 18.57
C HIS A 332 13.46 -18.45 17.71
N ILE A 333 12.55 -19.33 18.11
CA ILE A 333 11.16 -19.39 17.66
C ILE A 333 10.26 -19.04 18.84
N LYS A 334 9.33 -18.11 18.61
CA LYS A 334 8.25 -17.78 19.53
C LYS A 334 7.10 -18.75 19.35
N VAL A 335 6.59 -19.31 20.43
CA VAL A 335 5.50 -20.29 20.42
C VAL A 335 4.41 -19.88 21.41
N ALA A 336 3.15 -20.13 21.04
CA ALA A 336 2.00 -19.99 21.92
C ALA A 336 1.34 -21.37 22.09
N LEU A 337 1.30 -21.88 23.32
CA LEU A 337 0.76 -23.19 23.68
C LEU A 337 -0.78 -23.15 23.72
N LYS A 338 -1.42 -24.19 23.20
CA LYS A 338 -2.88 -24.27 23.00
C LYS A 338 -3.66 -24.64 24.26
N GLU A 339 -3.20 -25.64 25.00
CA GLU A 339 -3.98 -26.29 26.09
C GLU A 339 -3.21 -26.36 27.42
N THR A 340 -1.90 -26.13 27.40
CA THR A 340 -1.04 -26.17 28.59
C THR A 340 -0.45 -24.79 28.87
N THR A 341 -0.66 -24.28 30.09
CA THR A 341 0.11 -23.16 30.60
C THR A 341 1.27 -23.70 31.41
N ILE A 342 2.49 -23.39 31.00
CA ILE A 342 3.67 -23.72 31.79
C ILE A 342 3.86 -22.54 32.74
N ARG A 343 3.75 -22.79 34.05
CA ARG A 343 3.80 -21.75 35.09
C ARG A 343 2.78 -20.61 34.88
N GLY A 344 1.61 -20.93 34.32
CA GLY A 344 0.56 -19.94 34.05
C GLY A 344 0.80 -19.07 32.81
N LEU A 345 1.86 -19.35 32.04
CA LEU A 345 2.21 -18.64 30.81
C LEU A 345 2.05 -19.55 29.60
N ASN A 346 1.48 -19.02 28.53
CA ASN A 346 1.26 -19.75 27.28
C ASN A 346 2.24 -19.36 26.18
N THR A 347 3.01 -18.27 26.34
CA THR A 347 3.90 -17.75 25.29
C THR A 347 5.35 -17.88 25.72
N TRP A 348 6.18 -18.47 24.87
CA TRP A 348 7.59 -18.76 25.14
C TRP A 348 8.45 -18.55 23.89
N PHE A 349 9.74 -18.37 24.08
CA PHE A 349 10.78 -18.41 23.04
C PHE A 349 11.63 -19.67 23.26
N ILE A 350 12.10 -20.29 22.19
CA ILE A 350 12.96 -21.48 22.26
C ILE A 350 13.97 -21.46 21.12
N GLU A 351 15.17 -22.00 21.32
CA GLU A 351 16.20 -21.98 20.28
C GLU A 351 15.79 -22.84 19.08
N GLY A 352 15.68 -22.20 17.91
CA GLY A 352 15.06 -22.80 16.72
C GLY A 352 15.75 -24.06 16.22
N GLN A 353 17.08 -24.14 16.40
CA GLN A 353 17.89 -25.31 16.01
C GLN A 353 17.51 -26.60 16.78
N TYR A 354 16.96 -26.49 18.00
CA TYR A 354 16.67 -27.63 18.86
C TYR A 354 15.22 -28.13 18.79
N VAL A 355 14.40 -27.53 17.94
CA VAL A 355 12.98 -27.85 17.82
C VAL A 355 12.55 -28.05 16.37
N GLN A 356 11.36 -28.61 16.19
CA GLN A 356 10.62 -28.57 14.94
C GLN A 356 9.14 -28.29 15.20
N VAL A 357 8.43 -27.76 14.21
CA VAL A 357 6.98 -27.60 14.27
C VAL A 357 6.36 -28.53 13.23
N GLU A 358 5.31 -29.23 13.64
CA GLU A 358 4.56 -30.15 12.80
C GLU A 358 3.10 -29.68 12.67
N ILE A 359 2.52 -29.85 11.48
CA ILE A 359 1.08 -29.69 11.24
C ILE A 359 0.59 -31.00 10.63
N ASP A 360 -0.34 -31.68 11.30
CA ASP A 360 -0.82 -33.01 10.89
C ASP A 360 0.33 -34.00 10.62
N ASP A 361 1.31 -34.00 11.52
CA ASP A 361 2.52 -34.83 11.50
C ASP A 361 3.52 -34.53 10.34
N GLU A 362 3.27 -33.48 9.53
CA GLU A 362 4.21 -32.95 8.53
C GLU A 362 5.09 -31.85 9.14
N VAL A 363 6.42 -31.95 8.97
CA VAL A 363 7.36 -30.95 9.49
C VAL A 363 7.28 -29.65 8.67
N VAL A 364 6.84 -28.57 9.31
CA VAL A 364 6.71 -27.24 8.71
C VAL A 364 7.74 -26.23 9.22
N TYR A 365 8.57 -26.63 10.18
CA TYR A 365 9.73 -25.85 10.64
C TYR A 365 10.83 -26.78 11.15
N PRO A 366 12.11 -26.58 10.79
CA PRO A 366 12.59 -25.59 9.83
C PRO A 366 12.13 -25.95 8.39
N TRP A 367 11.87 -24.93 7.56
CA TRP A 367 11.54 -25.13 6.14
C TRP A 367 12.79 -25.62 5.41
N GLU A 368 12.98 -26.94 5.32
CA GLU A 368 13.98 -27.54 4.43
C GLU A 368 13.34 -27.88 3.10
N GLU A 369 13.39 -26.95 2.13
CA GLU A 369 13.62 -27.29 0.72
C GLU A 369 14.04 -26.06 -0.11
N GLN A 370 15.26 -26.15 -0.64
CA GLN A 370 15.99 -25.28 -1.58
C GLN A 370 16.78 -24.09 -1.03
N GLN A 371 18.10 -24.25 -1.11
CA GLN A 371 19.15 -23.31 -0.74
C GLN A 371 19.13 -22.06 -1.64
N THR A 372 18.57 -20.95 -1.17
CA THR A 372 19.05 -19.60 -1.50
C THR A 372 19.30 -18.86 -0.20
N VAL A 373 20.57 -18.82 0.18
CA VAL A 373 21.09 -18.16 1.38
C VAL A 373 21.67 -16.81 0.99
N PHE A 374 21.47 -15.79 1.83
CA PHE A 374 22.07 -14.47 1.61
C PHE A 374 23.59 -14.61 1.42
N GLN A 375 24.16 -13.92 0.44
CA GLN A 375 25.60 -13.94 0.18
C GLN A 375 26.18 -12.53 0.38
N LEU A 376 27.20 -12.40 1.21
CA LEU A 376 27.99 -11.18 1.23
C LEU A 376 29.01 -11.23 0.10
N ARG A 377 29.01 -10.20 -0.77
CA ARG A 377 30.04 -9.96 -1.79
C ARG A 377 30.96 -8.83 -1.33
N VAL A 378 32.26 -9.09 -1.30
CA VAL A 378 33.28 -8.06 -1.03
C VAL A 378 33.91 -7.63 -2.34
N TYR A 379 33.65 -6.41 -2.80
CA TYR A 379 34.13 -5.92 -4.11
C TYR A 379 35.33 -4.98 -4.01
N ARG A 380 35.73 -4.61 -2.78
CA ARG A 380 36.97 -3.88 -2.47
C ARG A 380 37.61 -4.46 -1.24
N ASP A 381 38.95 -4.43 -1.18
CA ASP A 381 39.70 -4.79 0.02
C ASP A 381 39.14 -4.03 1.22
N THR A 382 38.85 -4.75 2.30
CA THR A 382 38.14 -4.20 3.46
C THR A 382 38.58 -4.86 4.76
N ILE A 383 38.09 -4.33 5.87
CA ILE A 383 38.38 -4.83 7.22
C ILE A 383 37.06 -5.20 7.88
N PHE A 384 36.92 -6.47 8.23
CA PHE A 384 35.82 -6.97 9.05
C PHE A 384 36.15 -6.67 10.51
N LYS A 385 35.15 -6.23 11.27
CA LYS A 385 35.32 -5.71 12.63
C LYS A 385 34.30 -6.31 13.58
N GLN A 386 34.65 -6.56 14.83
CA GLN A 386 33.64 -7.02 15.82
C GLN A 386 32.67 -5.92 16.24
N ARG A 387 33.01 -4.64 15.98
CA ARG A 387 32.20 -3.47 16.30
C ARG A 387 32.21 -2.45 15.15
N PRO A 388 31.15 -1.67 14.93
CA PRO A 388 31.02 -0.71 13.82
C PRO A 388 31.79 0.60 14.08
N MET A 389 33.08 0.50 14.38
CA MET A 389 33.98 1.65 14.65
C MET A 389 35.06 1.79 13.57
N PRO A 390 35.72 2.96 13.41
CA PRO A 390 36.89 3.08 12.55
C PRO A 390 37.95 2.01 12.87
N SER A 391 38.55 1.38 11.86
CA SER A 391 39.51 0.28 12.06
C SER A 391 40.79 0.71 12.81
N SER A 392 41.11 2.00 12.78
CA SER A 392 42.20 2.63 13.54
C SER A 392 41.96 2.63 15.05
N GLU A 393 40.71 2.49 15.49
CA GLU A 393 40.31 2.54 16.90
C GLU A 393 40.12 1.15 17.52
N LEU A 394 40.24 0.09 16.72
CA LEU A 394 40.10 -1.30 17.17
C LEU A 394 41.46 -1.98 17.34
N PRO A 395 41.62 -2.90 18.31
CA PRO A 395 42.81 -3.74 18.43
C PRO A 395 42.84 -4.81 17.33
N ASP A 396 44.04 -5.30 16.96
CA ASP A 396 44.20 -6.31 15.88
C ASP A 396 43.47 -7.63 16.14
N THR A 397 43.13 -7.93 17.40
CA THR A 397 42.30 -9.07 17.77
C THR A 397 40.87 -8.96 17.24
N GLU A 398 40.31 -7.76 17.17
CA GLU A 398 38.92 -7.47 16.79
C GLU A 398 38.70 -7.18 15.31
N LYS A 399 39.76 -7.29 14.48
CA LYS A 399 39.69 -7.02 13.04
C LYS A 399 40.33 -8.12 12.20
N VAL A 400 39.83 -8.29 10.99
CA VAL A 400 40.33 -9.24 9.99
C VAL A 400 40.33 -8.56 8.64
N GLU A 401 41.47 -8.56 7.95
CA GLU A 401 41.51 -8.12 6.55
C GLU A 401 40.82 -9.13 5.65
N VAL A 402 39.96 -8.64 4.76
CA VAL A 402 39.26 -9.45 3.77
C VAL A 402 39.51 -8.83 2.41
N LYS A 403 39.97 -9.65 1.47
CA LYS A 403 40.33 -9.21 0.11
C LYS A 403 39.10 -9.08 -0.77
N LYS A 404 39.19 -8.23 -1.79
CA LYS A 404 38.18 -8.18 -2.86
C LYS A 404 37.94 -9.57 -3.47
N GLU A 405 36.75 -9.76 -4.00
CA GLU A 405 36.21 -11.02 -4.54
C GLU A 405 35.99 -12.15 -3.51
N THR A 406 36.13 -11.86 -2.21
CA THR A 406 35.77 -12.81 -1.15
C THR A 406 34.26 -12.84 -0.95
N ASN A 407 33.68 -14.04 -0.83
CA ASN A 407 32.24 -14.25 -0.70
C ASN A 407 31.94 -15.08 0.56
N PHE A 408 30.88 -14.72 1.29
CA PHE A 408 30.43 -15.46 2.46
C PHE A 408 28.95 -15.81 2.34
N ILE A 409 28.62 -17.07 2.63
CA ILE A 409 27.23 -17.46 2.85
C ILE A 409 26.82 -16.99 4.25
N LEU A 410 25.70 -16.29 4.34
CA LEU A 410 25.20 -15.70 5.58
C LEU A 410 24.01 -16.49 6.11
N HIS A 411 23.98 -16.64 7.44
CA HIS A 411 22.77 -16.98 8.19
C HIS A 411 21.85 -15.76 8.30
N SER A 412 22.42 -14.59 8.58
CA SER A 412 21.68 -13.33 8.68
C SER A 412 22.56 -12.12 8.40
N TYR A 413 21.93 -10.98 8.12
CA TYR A 413 22.58 -9.67 8.08
C TYR A 413 21.65 -8.60 8.67
N ALA A 414 22.23 -7.50 9.13
CA ALA A 414 21.53 -6.33 9.64
C ALA A 414 22.35 -5.07 9.35
N TYR A 415 21.69 -3.91 9.31
CA TYR A 415 22.34 -2.61 9.02
C TYR A 415 21.92 -1.50 10.00
N GLN A 416 20.95 -1.80 10.84
CA GLN A 416 20.50 -0.97 11.95
C GLN A 416 19.96 -1.87 13.05
N ASP A 417 19.92 -1.36 14.27
CA ASP A 417 19.20 -1.93 15.41
C ASP A 417 18.35 -0.85 16.10
N SER A 418 17.81 -1.16 17.28
CA SER A 418 17.01 -0.22 18.08
C SER A 418 17.76 1.05 18.52
N HIS A 419 19.09 1.09 18.39
CA HIS A 419 19.95 2.21 18.73
C HIS A 419 20.38 3.03 17.51
N GLY A 420 19.97 2.65 16.30
CA GLY A 420 20.24 3.38 15.05
C GLY A 420 20.99 2.54 14.01
N ASP A 421 21.47 3.21 12.95
CA ASP A 421 22.27 2.57 11.92
C ASP A 421 23.67 2.18 12.41
N PHE A 422 24.30 1.21 11.77
CA PHE A 422 25.66 0.78 12.12
C PHE A 422 26.75 1.67 11.52
N SER A 423 26.50 2.98 11.36
CA SER A 423 27.48 3.95 10.87
C SER A 423 28.11 3.50 9.54
N SER A 424 27.28 3.21 8.54
CA SER A 424 27.68 2.68 7.23
C SER A 424 28.31 1.27 7.25
N HIS A 425 27.90 0.42 8.20
CA HIS A 425 28.32 -0.99 8.25
C HIS A 425 27.15 -1.96 8.12
N ILE A 426 27.47 -3.17 7.69
CA ILE A 426 26.61 -4.34 7.68
C ILE A 426 27.07 -5.24 8.82
N LYS A 427 26.22 -5.52 9.80
CA LYS A 427 26.40 -6.64 10.71
C LYS A 427 26.02 -7.92 9.95
N ILE A 428 26.89 -8.90 9.92
CA ILE A 428 26.69 -10.18 9.24
C ILE A 428 26.89 -11.33 10.21
N SER A 429 26.19 -12.44 9.96
CA SER A 429 26.42 -13.73 10.61
C SER A 429 26.74 -14.75 9.52
N ILE A 430 27.99 -15.22 9.47
CA ILE A 430 28.42 -16.25 8.53
C ILE A 430 27.72 -17.57 8.88
N LYS A 431 27.19 -18.27 7.87
CA LYS A 431 26.40 -19.49 8.06
C LYS A 431 27.27 -20.69 8.41
N ASP A 432 28.29 -20.94 7.60
CA ASP A 432 29.05 -22.18 7.65
C ASP A 432 30.22 -22.06 8.64
N PRO A 433 30.32 -22.90 9.68
CA PRO A 433 31.39 -22.85 10.68
C PRO A 433 32.81 -22.92 10.10
N LYS A 434 32.99 -23.59 8.95
CA LYS A 434 34.28 -23.67 8.24
C LYS A 434 34.78 -22.30 7.75
N ASP A 435 33.87 -21.35 7.52
CA ASP A 435 34.16 -20.02 6.98
C ASP A 435 34.25 -18.96 8.09
N PHE A 436 34.15 -19.36 9.37
CA PHE A 436 34.25 -18.45 10.51
C PHE A 436 35.64 -17.82 10.57
N LEU A 437 35.68 -16.50 10.55
CA LEU A 437 36.91 -15.75 10.69
C LEU A 437 37.27 -15.71 12.17
N LYS A 438 38.49 -16.14 12.52
CA LYS A 438 38.96 -16.24 13.92
C LYS A 438 38.00 -17.03 14.83
N GLY A 439 37.29 -18.03 14.28
CA GLY A 439 36.33 -18.85 15.03
C GLY A 439 35.00 -18.14 15.37
N LEU A 440 34.74 -16.97 14.80
CA LEU A 440 33.53 -16.18 15.04
C LEU A 440 32.69 -16.08 13.76
N SER A 441 31.38 -16.21 13.91
CA SER A 441 30.41 -16.03 12.82
C SER A 441 30.05 -14.55 12.58
N GLN A 442 30.09 -13.71 13.62
CA GLN A 442 29.56 -12.36 13.57
C GLN A 442 30.63 -11.29 13.32
N TRP A 443 30.37 -10.42 12.34
CA TRP A 443 31.27 -9.33 11.93
C TRP A 443 30.50 -8.11 11.42
N TYR A 444 31.13 -6.96 11.49
CA TYR A 444 30.72 -5.71 10.84
C TYR A 444 31.64 -5.43 9.65
N VAL A 445 31.04 -5.17 8.48
CA VAL A 445 31.76 -4.85 7.25
C VAL A 445 31.29 -3.52 6.68
N TYR A 446 32.18 -2.74 6.07
CA TYR A 446 31.83 -1.45 5.50
C TYR A 446 30.96 -1.60 4.23
N ASP A 447 29.81 -0.95 4.20
CA ASP A 447 28.81 -1.10 3.14
C ASP A 447 29.20 -0.47 1.79
N ARG A 448 30.28 0.33 1.76
CA ARG A 448 30.87 0.84 0.51
C ARG A 448 31.95 -0.06 -0.08
N HIS A 449 32.27 -1.16 0.58
CA HIS A 449 33.20 -2.18 0.07
C HIS A 449 32.53 -3.54 -0.11
N SER A 450 31.26 -3.65 0.28
CA SER A 450 30.52 -4.90 0.24
C SER A 450 29.02 -4.67 0.02
N TYR A 451 28.34 -5.69 -0.46
CA TYR A 451 26.90 -5.72 -0.60
C TYR A 451 26.39 -7.14 -0.33
N VAL A 452 25.12 -7.26 0.06
CA VAL A 452 24.46 -8.56 0.28
C VAL A 452 23.59 -8.87 -0.93
N GLU A 453 23.71 -10.08 -1.45
CA GLU A 453 22.87 -10.64 -2.49
C GLU A 453 21.89 -11.66 -1.92
N TYR A 454 20.72 -11.75 -2.53
CA TYR A 454 19.80 -12.87 -2.44
C TYR A 454 19.39 -13.24 -3.86
N ASP A 455 19.62 -14.50 -4.25
CA ASP A 455 19.28 -14.98 -5.59
C ASP A 455 19.85 -14.07 -6.71
N GLU A 456 21.15 -13.78 -6.65
CA GLU A 456 21.88 -12.87 -7.57
C GLU A 456 21.42 -11.40 -7.57
N ASN A 457 20.49 -11.02 -6.70
CA ASN A 457 20.02 -9.64 -6.57
C ASN A 457 20.59 -8.96 -5.34
N ILE A 458 21.11 -7.75 -5.50
CA ILE A 458 21.62 -6.95 -4.37
C ILE A 458 20.44 -6.53 -3.47
N VAL A 459 20.38 -7.08 -2.26
CA VAL A 459 19.38 -6.77 -1.23
C VAL A 459 19.89 -5.76 -0.19
N TYR A 460 21.20 -5.48 -0.17
CA TYR A 460 21.79 -4.45 0.69
C TYR A 460 23.12 -3.92 0.14
N PRO A 461 23.45 -2.61 0.28
CA PRO A 461 22.65 -1.55 0.91
C PRO A 461 21.43 -1.15 0.08
N PRO A 462 20.30 -0.76 0.71
CA PRO A 462 19.17 -0.21 0.01
C PRO A 462 19.61 1.16 -0.54
N THR A 463 20.05 1.16 -1.78
CA THR A 463 20.67 2.30 -2.44
C THR A 463 19.68 2.91 -3.42
N PRO A 464 19.63 4.24 -3.53
CA PRO A 464 18.81 4.88 -4.55
C PRO A 464 19.21 4.38 -5.94
N ILE A 465 18.23 4.07 -6.78
CA ILE A 465 18.40 3.69 -8.17
C ILE A 465 18.06 4.90 -9.02
N LEU A 466 18.94 5.27 -9.95
CA LEU A 466 18.65 6.24 -11.00
C LEU A 466 18.13 5.51 -12.23
N ASN A 467 16.85 5.71 -12.55
CA ASN A 467 16.19 5.14 -13.72
C ASN A 467 16.15 6.20 -14.83
N PHE A 468 16.60 5.86 -16.04
CA PHE A 468 16.52 6.76 -17.19
C PHE A 468 15.18 6.55 -17.91
N THR A 469 14.32 7.57 -17.88
CA THR A 469 12.96 7.49 -18.44
C THR A 469 12.89 7.93 -19.90
N GLN A 470 13.98 8.52 -20.42
CA GLN A 470 14.12 8.94 -21.80
C GLN A 470 15.58 8.77 -22.25
N ASN A 471 15.79 8.63 -23.56
CA ASN A 471 17.12 8.69 -24.16
C ASN A 471 17.75 10.05 -23.81
N THR A 472 18.96 10.03 -23.25
CA THR A 472 19.58 11.25 -22.74
C THR A 472 21.09 11.25 -22.89
N ILE A 473 21.69 12.39 -22.59
CA ILE A 473 23.14 12.56 -22.49
C ILE A 473 23.45 12.91 -21.04
N ILE A 474 24.25 12.07 -20.39
CA ILE A 474 24.86 12.38 -19.11
C ILE A 474 26.14 13.17 -19.33
N LYS A 475 26.50 14.01 -18.36
CA LYS A 475 27.52 15.05 -18.51
C LYS A 475 28.41 15.13 -17.27
N ARG A 476 29.67 15.53 -17.43
CA ARG A 476 30.58 15.75 -16.30
C ARG A 476 30.29 17.07 -15.56
N ARG A 477 29.56 18.00 -16.19
CA ARG A 477 29.15 19.29 -15.66
C ARG A 477 27.72 19.66 -16.10
N PRO A 478 26.94 20.43 -15.32
CA PRO A 478 25.53 20.73 -15.62
C PRO A 478 25.37 21.89 -16.62
N LEU A 479 25.97 21.72 -17.81
CA LEU A 479 25.89 22.65 -18.95
C LEU A 479 25.09 22.03 -20.10
N GLN A 480 24.80 22.81 -21.15
CA GLN A 480 24.18 22.26 -22.36
C GLN A 480 25.13 21.25 -23.02
N SER A 481 24.61 20.16 -23.57
CA SER A 481 25.46 19.11 -24.19
C SER A 481 26.25 19.61 -25.40
N SER A 482 25.75 20.66 -26.07
CA SER A 482 26.43 21.36 -27.16
C SER A 482 27.68 22.13 -26.72
N GLU A 483 27.78 22.48 -25.44
CA GLU A 483 28.90 23.24 -24.86
C GLU A 483 30.01 22.33 -24.30
N LEU A 484 29.78 21.01 -24.31
CA LEU A 484 30.70 20.04 -23.71
C LEU A 484 31.41 19.20 -24.77
N PRO A 485 32.71 18.92 -24.57
CA PRO A 485 33.48 18.06 -25.46
C PRO A 485 33.03 16.59 -25.28
N THR A 486 33.38 15.73 -26.25
CA THR A 486 32.88 14.33 -26.34
C THR A 486 33.27 13.48 -25.14
N GLU A 487 34.44 13.69 -24.57
CA GLU A 487 34.94 13.02 -23.37
C GLU A 487 34.17 13.37 -22.08
N GLU A 488 33.46 14.49 -22.07
CA GLU A 488 32.64 14.92 -20.92
C GLU A 488 31.18 14.50 -21.00
N LYS A 489 30.82 13.70 -22.02
CA LYS A 489 29.44 13.28 -22.26
C LYS A 489 29.33 11.82 -22.64
N ALA A 490 28.23 11.19 -22.24
CA ALA A 490 27.89 9.84 -22.65
C ALA A 490 26.39 9.72 -22.91
N SER A 491 26.01 8.99 -23.95
CA SER A 491 24.61 8.72 -24.28
C SER A 491 24.10 7.55 -23.46
N ILE A 492 22.94 7.73 -22.81
CA ILE A 492 22.28 6.70 -22.04
C ILE A 492 20.88 6.48 -22.63
N PRO A 493 20.58 5.27 -23.15
CA PRO A 493 19.25 4.93 -23.61
C PRO A 493 18.23 4.91 -22.46
N SER A 494 16.97 5.18 -22.78
CA SER A 494 15.83 4.98 -21.88
C SER A 494 15.76 3.53 -21.40
N GLY A 495 15.28 3.32 -20.18
CA GLY A 495 15.14 2.01 -19.53
C GLY A 495 16.40 1.54 -18.80
N ASN A 496 17.56 2.17 -19.01
CA ASN A 496 18.75 1.88 -18.21
C ASN A 496 18.55 2.36 -16.77
N SER A 497 19.20 1.67 -15.83
CA SER A 497 19.16 2.00 -14.41
C SER A 497 20.53 1.79 -13.77
N PHE A 498 20.88 2.63 -12.81
CA PHE A 498 22.14 2.49 -12.06
C PHE A 498 21.92 2.58 -10.56
N ILE A 499 22.67 1.76 -9.83
CA ILE A 499 22.77 1.83 -8.38
C ILE A 499 23.66 3.02 -8.00
N LEU A 500 23.15 3.91 -7.16
CA LEU A 500 23.84 5.14 -6.78
C LEU A 500 24.57 4.98 -5.45
N ASP A 501 25.81 5.45 -5.41
CA ASP A 501 26.55 5.72 -4.17
C ASP A 501 26.10 7.03 -3.52
N SER A 502 25.77 8.03 -4.34
CA SER A 502 25.19 9.30 -3.88
C SER A 502 24.45 10.02 -5.00
N TRP A 503 23.54 10.92 -4.66
CA TRP A 503 22.85 11.78 -5.62
C TRP A 503 22.38 13.08 -4.96
N ALA A 504 22.16 14.11 -5.78
CA ALA A 504 21.60 15.39 -5.39
C ALA A 504 20.97 16.10 -6.59
N TYR A 505 19.90 16.87 -6.36
CA TYR A 505 19.28 17.73 -7.38
C TYR A 505 19.45 19.23 -7.08
N LYS A 506 20.04 19.55 -5.91
CA LYS A 506 20.38 20.89 -5.43
C LYS A 506 21.72 20.85 -4.69
N ASP A 507 22.41 21.98 -4.62
CA ASP A 507 23.58 22.18 -3.78
C ASP A 507 23.21 22.39 -2.30
N GLU A 508 24.23 22.54 -1.45
CA GLU A 508 24.07 22.75 0.00
C GLU A 508 23.31 24.04 0.35
N GLN A 509 23.29 25.02 -0.57
CA GLN A 509 22.54 26.27 -0.43
C GLN A 509 21.13 26.17 -1.03
N GLY A 510 20.72 24.99 -1.53
CA GLY A 510 19.41 24.71 -2.09
C GLY A 510 19.22 25.18 -3.54
N LYS A 511 20.29 25.61 -4.21
CA LYS A 511 20.26 26.03 -5.63
C LYS A 511 20.31 24.80 -6.53
N SER A 512 19.46 24.77 -7.56
CA SER A 512 19.41 23.64 -8.50
C SER A 512 20.67 23.59 -9.38
N PHE A 513 21.07 22.39 -9.82
CA PHE A 513 22.14 22.19 -10.79
C PHE A 513 21.68 22.48 -12.23
N ASN A 514 21.10 23.66 -12.48
CA ASN A 514 20.52 24.04 -13.78
C ASN A 514 19.55 22.98 -14.35
N GLY A 515 18.69 22.40 -13.50
CA GLY A 515 17.75 21.34 -13.92
C GLY A 515 18.43 19.98 -14.18
N HIS A 516 19.52 19.68 -13.49
CA HIS A 516 20.18 18.38 -13.55
C HIS A 516 20.17 17.69 -12.19
N ILE A 517 20.20 16.35 -12.22
CA ILE A 517 20.52 15.51 -11.08
C ILE A 517 22.01 15.20 -11.16
N LYS A 518 22.76 15.55 -10.11
CA LYS A 518 24.13 15.07 -9.87
C LYS A 518 24.05 13.69 -9.24
N PHE A 519 24.80 12.71 -9.74
CA PHE A 519 24.80 11.36 -9.19
C PHE A 519 26.19 10.73 -9.27
N ALA A 520 26.46 9.78 -8.38
CA ALA A 520 27.66 8.95 -8.38
C ALA A 520 27.27 7.47 -8.40
N LEU A 521 27.88 6.72 -9.31
CA LEU A 521 27.67 5.28 -9.47
C LEU A 521 28.34 4.48 -8.35
N LYS A 522 27.68 3.43 -7.88
CA LYS A 522 28.17 2.59 -6.79
C LYS A 522 29.18 1.56 -7.24
N LEU A 523 28.86 0.81 -8.28
CA LEU A 523 29.65 -0.32 -8.74
C LEU A 523 30.69 0.17 -9.76
N GLU A 524 31.94 -0.25 -9.58
CA GLU A 524 33.02 0.07 -10.53
C GLU A 524 32.75 -0.49 -11.93
N SER A 525 32.02 -1.61 -12.02
CA SER A 525 31.54 -2.19 -13.27
C SER A 525 30.66 -1.25 -14.07
N ASP A 526 29.96 -0.33 -13.40
CA ASP A 526 29.04 0.61 -14.03
C ASP A 526 29.75 1.90 -14.45
N PHE A 527 31.02 2.09 -14.09
CA PHE A 527 31.72 3.35 -14.35
C PHE A 527 31.80 3.62 -15.84
N ILE A 528 31.19 4.73 -16.24
CA ILE A 528 31.15 5.16 -17.63
C ILE A 528 32.44 5.92 -17.90
N SER A 529 33.22 5.45 -18.87
CA SER A 529 34.54 6.03 -19.20
C SER A 529 35.46 6.17 -17.97
N SER A 530 35.43 5.18 -17.06
CA SER A 530 36.17 5.18 -15.78
C SER A 530 35.76 6.25 -14.77
N PHE A 531 34.65 6.95 -14.99
CA PHE A 531 34.12 7.98 -14.09
C PHE A 531 32.86 7.49 -13.37
N SER A 532 32.80 7.73 -12.06
CA SER A 532 31.63 7.43 -11.25
C SER A 532 30.61 8.57 -11.20
N THR A 533 31.04 9.83 -11.26
CA THR A 533 30.16 11.01 -11.03
C THR A 533 29.70 11.67 -12.33
N TRP A 534 28.41 11.94 -12.44
CA TRP A 534 27.79 12.49 -13.65
C TRP A 534 26.60 13.39 -13.31
N TYR A 535 26.11 14.12 -14.31
CA TYR A 535 24.90 14.93 -14.30
C TYR A 535 23.96 14.45 -15.39
N VAL A 536 22.68 14.28 -15.08
CA VAL A 536 21.62 13.98 -16.05
C VAL A 536 20.55 15.07 -16.03
N TYR A 537 19.96 15.39 -17.18
CA TYR A 537 18.82 16.30 -17.20
C TYR A 537 17.65 15.69 -16.44
N ASP A 538 17.10 16.45 -15.51
CA ASP A 538 16.22 15.92 -14.46
C ASP A 538 14.86 15.42 -14.96
N GLN A 539 14.45 15.83 -16.18
CA GLN A 539 13.24 15.32 -16.85
C GLN A 539 13.43 13.95 -17.51
N HIS A 540 14.67 13.50 -17.70
CA HIS A 540 15.00 12.25 -18.39
C HIS A 540 15.35 11.13 -17.41
N ALA A 541 15.25 11.38 -16.10
CA ALA A 541 15.58 10.39 -15.09
C ALA A 541 14.73 10.53 -13.83
N GLN A 542 14.61 9.43 -13.11
CA GLN A 542 13.88 9.31 -11.86
C GLN A 542 14.77 8.61 -10.84
N VAL A 543 14.85 9.15 -9.62
CA VAL A 543 15.53 8.47 -8.52
C VAL A 543 14.51 7.73 -7.68
N THR A 544 14.70 6.44 -7.47
CA THR A 544 13.81 5.58 -6.68
C THR A 544 14.57 4.90 -5.54
N TRP A 545 13.86 4.55 -4.48
CA TRP A 545 14.38 3.75 -3.37
C TRP A 545 13.29 2.82 -2.86
N ASN A 546 13.55 1.52 -2.83
CA ASN A 546 12.55 0.49 -2.49
C ASN A 546 11.22 0.67 -3.26
N GLY A 547 11.29 0.90 -4.58
CA GLY A 547 10.13 1.15 -5.43
C GLY A 547 9.46 2.53 -5.27
N LYS A 548 9.83 3.32 -4.26
CA LYS A 548 9.32 4.68 -4.05
C LYS A 548 10.13 5.70 -4.83
N VAL A 549 9.45 6.61 -5.53
CA VAL A 549 10.09 7.75 -6.20
C VAL A 549 10.60 8.76 -5.15
N LEU A 550 11.92 8.98 -5.11
CA LEU A 550 12.56 10.04 -4.34
C LEU A 550 12.68 11.35 -5.13
N TYR A 551 12.90 11.25 -6.45
CA TYR A 551 12.92 12.40 -7.34
C TYR A 551 12.30 12.06 -8.70
N PRO A 552 11.39 12.89 -9.24
CA PRO A 552 10.92 14.14 -8.65
C PRO A 552 10.05 13.93 -7.40
N PRO A 553 10.11 14.84 -6.41
CA PRO A 553 9.44 14.66 -5.12
C PRO A 553 7.90 14.77 -5.21
N PHE A 554 7.38 15.25 -6.33
CA PHE A 554 5.95 15.43 -6.57
C PHE A 554 5.56 14.76 -7.87
N ALA A 555 4.41 14.09 -7.87
CA ALA A 555 3.87 13.41 -9.04
C ALA A 555 3.09 14.35 -9.97
N GLY A 556 2.72 13.84 -11.14
CA GLY A 556 1.94 14.57 -12.15
C GLY A 556 2.79 15.26 -13.21
N LYS A 557 2.11 15.96 -14.13
CA LYS A 557 2.76 16.62 -15.27
C LYS A 557 3.68 17.73 -14.77
N SER A 558 4.91 17.78 -15.28
CA SER A 558 5.87 18.85 -14.97
C SER A 558 5.67 20.05 -15.89
N PHE A 559 5.96 21.25 -15.38
CA PHE A 559 5.96 22.51 -16.12
C PHE A 559 6.84 23.55 -15.42
N ARG A 560 7.08 24.69 -16.08
CA ARG A 560 7.81 25.83 -15.49
C ARG A 560 6.85 26.96 -15.18
N LEU A 561 7.10 27.66 -14.08
CA LEU A 561 6.37 28.87 -13.71
C LEU A 561 7.21 30.12 -13.99
N PRO A 562 6.64 31.16 -14.62
CA PRO A 562 7.35 32.42 -14.80
C PRO A 562 7.84 33.00 -13.48
N GLY A 563 9.10 33.43 -13.43
CA GLY A 563 9.70 34.05 -12.25
C GLY A 563 10.00 33.10 -11.08
N LYS A 564 9.87 31.78 -11.26
CA LYS A 564 10.29 30.78 -10.28
C LYS A 564 11.38 29.88 -10.87
N GLU A 565 12.36 29.50 -10.04
CA GLU A 565 13.39 28.55 -10.43
C GLU A 565 12.91 27.09 -10.31
N GLY A 566 13.42 26.22 -11.20
CA GLY A 566 13.13 24.79 -11.17
C GLY A 566 11.84 24.38 -11.89
N LEU A 567 11.50 23.10 -11.74
CA LEU A 567 10.25 22.51 -12.24
C LEU A 567 9.20 22.48 -11.15
N PHE A 568 7.95 22.59 -11.59
CA PHE A 568 6.76 22.41 -10.79
C PHE A 568 5.93 21.25 -11.33
N TYR A 569 5.18 20.59 -10.47
CA TYR A 569 4.39 19.41 -10.82
C TYR A 569 2.91 19.62 -10.52
N THR A 570 2.02 19.01 -11.30
CA THR A 570 0.57 19.22 -11.09
C THR A 570 0.08 18.71 -9.74
N GLN A 571 0.68 17.70 -9.13
CA GLN A 571 0.31 17.27 -7.78
C GLN A 571 1.13 17.98 -6.68
N GLN A 572 2.01 18.91 -7.05
CA GLN A 572 2.76 19.70 -6.08
C GLN A 572 1.83 20.71 -5.39
N PRO A 573 1.83 20.77 -4.04
CA PRO A 573 1.17 21.84 -3.29
C PRO A 573 1.66 23.23 -3.74
N ILE A 574 0.74 24.19 -3.86
CA ILE A 574 1.08 25.57 -4.29
C ILE A 574 2.10 26.23 -3.35
N PHE A 575 2.01 25.92 -2.05
CA PHE A 575 2.97 26.29 -1.01
C PHE A 575 3.00 25.18 0.06
N THR A 576 3.98 25.22 0.97
CA THR A 576 4.09 24.26 2.09
C THR A 576 2.78 24.18 2.90
N ASP A 577 2.31 22.96 3.18
CA ASP A 577 1.05 22.68 3.89
C ASP A 577 -0.24 23.11 3.18
N SER A 578 -0.15 23.58 1.94
CA SER A 578 -1.32 23.82 1.09
C SER A 578 -1.99 22.49 0.74
N ASN A 579 -3.31 22.42 0.88
CA ASN A 579 -4.10 21.32 0.34
C ASN A 579 -4.53 21.57 -1.12
N PHE A 580 -4.18 22.74 -1.67
CA PHE A 580 -4.37 23.07 -3.07
C PHE A 580 -3.07 22.85 -3.84
N THR A 581 -3.20 22.26 -5.02
CA THR A 581 -2.12 21.87 -5.90
C THR A 581 -2.03 22.77 -7.13
N TRP A 582 -0.86 22.80 -7.77
CA TRP A 582 -0.72 23.51 -9.03
C TRP A 582 -1.59 22.91 -10.15
N GLY A 583 -1.94 21.63 -10.10
CA GLY A 583 -2.84 20.98 -11.03
C GLY A 583 -4.24 21.59 -10.98
N GLU A 584 -4.77 21.84 -9.78
CA GLU A 584 -6.05 22.55 -9.62
C GLU A 584 -5.97 23.98 -10.14
N ALA A 585 -4.90 24.71 -9.82
CA ALA A 585 -4.72 26.08 -10.25
C ALA A 585 -4.57 26.22 -11.78
N THR A 586 -3.89 25.27 -12.43
CA THR A 586 -3.48 25.34 -13.85
C THR A 586 -4.26 24.39 -14.77
N LYS A 587 -5.34 23.77 -14.28
CA LYS A 587 -6.11 22.75 -15.00
C LYS A 587 -5.21 21.63 -15.52
N ASN A 588 -4.53 20.95 -14.61
CA ASN A 588 -3.56 19.87 -14.86
C ASN A 588 -2.45 20.27 -15.85
N GLY A 589 -1.95 21.49 -15.73
CA GLY A 589 -0.85 21.99 -16.56
C GLY A 589 -1.24 22.29 -18.02
N THR A 590 -2.53 22.52 -18.29
CA THR A 590 -3.01 23.01 -19.60
C THR A 590 -3.14 24.52 -19.66
N ARG A 591 -3.25 25.19 -18.50
CA ARG A 591 -3.38 26.65 -18.35
C ARG A 591 -2.24 27.18 -17.49
N ILE A 592 -1.05 27.28 -18.08
CA ILE A 592 0.13 27.76 -17.37
C ILE A 592 0.09 29.29 -17.27
N PRO A 593 0.32 29.89 -16.09
CA PRO A 593 0.46 31.34 -15.94
C PRO A 593 1.50 31.93 -16.89
N THR A 594 1.22 33.10 -17.46
CA THR A 594 2.11 33.73 -18.46
C THR A 594 3.05 34.77 -17.87
N THR A 595 2.77 35.29 -16.68
CA THR A 595 3.59 36.31 -15.99
C THR A 595 3.87 35.92 -14.54
N PRO A 596 5.00 36.37 -13.96
CA PRO A 596 5.30 36.15 -12.54
C PRO A 596 4.22 36.71 -11.60
N GLU A 597 3.58 37.82 -11.97
CA GLU A 597 2.51 38.44 -11.19
C GLU A 597 1.30 37.50 -11.02
N ILE A 598 0.90 36.78 -12.07
CA ILE A 598 -0.20 35.80 -11.98
C ILE A 598 0.19 34.66 -11.05
N VAL A 599 1.45 34.22 -11.07
CA VAL A 599 1.96 33.17 -10.16
C VAL A 599 1.86 33.62 -8.71
N ASP A 600 2.28 34.84 -8.39
CA ASP A 600 2.22 35.40 -7.05
C ASP A 600 0.77 35.63 -6.58
N ASN A 601 -0.12 36.02 -7.50
CA ASN A 601 -1.56 36.12 -7.24
C ASN A 601 -2.17 34.75 -6.89
N ILE A 602 -1.84 33.69 -7.62
CA ILE A 602 -2.31 32.33 -7.31
C ILE A 602 -1.83 31.89 -5.92
N ILE A 603 -0.56 32.10 -5.58
CA ILE A 603 0.00 31.74 -4.26
C ILE A 603 -0.74 32.51 -3.16
N THR A 604 -0.96 33.82 -3.34
CA THR A 604 -1.66 34.65 -2.37
C THR A 604 -3.12 34.22 -2.21
N PHE A 605 -3.81 33.97 -3.32
CA PHE A 605 -5.19 33.50 -3.32
C PHE A 605 -5.32 32.12 -2.66
N ALA A 606 -4.39 31.20 -2.94
CA ALA A 606 -4.38 29.86 -2.34
C ALA A 606 -4.29 29.91 -0.81
N ARG A 607 -3.55 30.87 -0.23
CA ARG A 607 -3.50 31.07 1.22
C ARG A 607 -4.84 31.52 1.79
N ALA A 608 -5.52 32.46 1.13
CA ALA A 608 -6.87 32.88 1.52
C ALA A 608 -7.86 31.71 1.41
N LEU A 609 -7.77 30.93 0.33
CA LEU A 609 -8.61 29.76 0.10
C LEU A 609 -8.36 28.64 1.13
N GLN A 610 -7.10 28.44 1.55
CA GLN A 610 -6.75 27.51 2.62
C GLN A 610 -7.37 27.93 3.96
N ASN A 611 -7.35 29.22 4.29
CA ASN A 611 -8.04 29.72 5.49
C ASN A 611 -9.56 29.48 5.40
N ALA A 612 -10.17 29.71 4.23
CA ALA A 612 -11.57 29.38 4.01
C ALA A 612 -11.85 27.88 4.18
N ARG A 613 -11.00 27.00 3.62
CA ARG A 613 -11.09 25.54 3.81
C ARG A 613 -10.98 25.15 5.27
N ASN A 614 -10.09 25.77 6.03
CA ASN A 614 -9.92 25.51 7.47
C ASN A 614 -11.15 25.92 8.28
N ILE A 615 -11.82 27.03 7.94
CA ILE A 615 -13.08 27.45 8.57
C ILE A 615 -14.20 26.44 8.31
N ILE A 616 -14.29 25.93 7.08
CA ILE A 616 -15.32 24.95 6.70
C ILE A 616 -15.01 23.56 7.27
N GLY A 617 -13.73 23.21 7.43
CA GLY A 617 -13.30 21.91 7.96
C GLY A 617 -13.51 20.74 6.99
N GLN A 618 -13.75 21.00 5.70
CA GLN A 618 -13.99 20.00 4.65
C GLN A 618 -13.18 20.30 3.38
N PRO A 619 -12.86 19.27 2.56
CA PRO A 619 -12.20 19.46 1.27
C PRO A 619 -13.01 20.31 0.29
N PHE A 620 -12.30 21.13 -0.49
CA PHE A 620 -12.85 21.95 -1.55
C PHE A 620 -12.60 21.23 -2.88
N VAL A 621 -13.62 21.06 -3.71
CA VAL A 621 -13.46 20.59 -5.09
C VAL A 621 -13.38 21.79 -6.02
N ILE A 622 -12.26 21.91 -6.74
CA ILE A 622 -12.00 23.03 -7.65
C ILE A 622 -12.43 22.68 -9.08
N ASN A 623 -13.42 23.40 -9.60
CA ASN A 623 -13.89 23.24 -10.98
C ASN A 623 -13.00 24.02 -11.96
N SER A 624 -12.69 25.27 -11.60
CA SER A 624 -11.85 26.18 -12.39
C SER A 624 -11.16 27.20 -11.50
N TRP A 625 -9.92 27.54 -11.83
CA TRP A 625 -9.12 28.57 -11.15
C TRP A 625 -8.52 29.51 -12.18
N TYR A 626 -7.21 29.47 -12.46
CA TYR A 626 -6.63 30.34 -13.49
C TYR A 626 -7.16 29.96 -14.89
N ARG A 627 -7.48 30.98 -15.67
CA ARG A 627 -7.84 30.88 -17.08
C ARG A 627 -6.96 31.82 -17.88
N ASP A 628 -6.28 31.31 -18.89
CA ASP A 628 -5.70 32.16 -19.93
C ASP A 628 -6.81 32.85 -20.75
N PRO A 629 -6.52 33.91 -21.51
CA PRO A 629 -7.52 34.66 -22.27
C PRO A 629 -8.39 33.78 -23.19
N GLN A 630 -7.79 32.80 -23.87
CA GLN A 630 -8.50 31.92 -24.79
C GLN A 630 -9.47 31.00 -24.03
N SER A 631 -9.01 30.39 -22.93
CA SER A 631 -9.87 29.57 -22.07
C SER A 631 -11.01 30.36 -21.42
N ASN A 632 -10.79 31.64 -21.09
CA ASN A 632 -11.81 32.51 -20.51
C ASN A 632 -12.86 32.92 -21.55
N GLU A 633 -12.45 33.25 -22.77
CA GLU A 633 -13.38 33.57 -23.86
C GLU A 633 -14.25 32.35 -24.24
N ALA A 634 -13.66 31.15 -24.31
CA ALA A 634 -14.35 29.92 -24.69
C ALA A 634 -15.53 29.55 -23.76
N VAL A 635 -15.52 30.03 -22.51
CA VAL A 635 -16.62 29.81 -21.55
C VAL A 635 -17.53 31.03 -21.40
N GLY A 636 -17.40 32.04 -22.25
CA GLY A 636 -18.14 33.29 -22.16
C GLY A 636 -17.77 34.14 -20.95
N GLY A 637 -16.54 34.01 -20.44
CA GLY A 637 -16.07 34.74 -19.26
C GLY A 637 -15.91 36.24 -19.52
N ALA A 638 -16.14 37.05 -18.50
CA ALA A 638 -15.97 38.51 -18.60
C ALA A 638 -14.52 38.90 -18.94
N THR A 639 -14.35 39.99 -19.69
CA THR A 639 -13.03 40.51 -20.10
C THR A 639 -12.18 41.03 -18.94
N ASN A 640 -12.82 41.38 -17.82
CA ASN A 640 -12.18 41.81 -16.56
C ASN A 640 -12.30 40.74 -15.45
N SER A 641 -12.50 39.47 -15.84
CA SER A 641 -12.62 38.33 -14.93
C SER A 641 -11.38 38.18 -14.04
N GLN A 642 -11.59 37.93 -12.75
CA GLN A 642 -10.52 37.65 -11.80
C GLN A 642 -9.85 36.28 -12.04
N HIS A 643 -10.44 35.40 -12.87
CA HIS A 643 -9.77 34.17 -13.30
C HIS A 643 -8.54 34.45 -14.18
N LEU A 644 -8.55 35.54 -14.96
CA LEU A 644 -7.44 35.95 -15.85
C LEU A 644 -6.19 36.36 -15.06
N SER A 645 -6.36 36.77 -13.80
CA SER A 645 -5.27 37.18 -12.92
C SER A 645 -4.91 36.13 -11.87
N GLY A 646 -5.56 34.95 -11.89
CA GLY A 646 -5.36 33.88 -10.90
C GLY A 646 -6.02 34.14 -9.54
N ARG A 647 -6.92 35.12 -9.47
CA ARG A 647 -7.51 35.69 -8.25
C ARG A 647 -8.97 35.26 -8.02
N ALA A 648 -9.40 34.18 -8.66
CA ALA A 648 -10.74 33.61 -8.49
C ALA A 648 -10.77 32.09 -8.67
N VAL A 649 -11.76 31.46 -8.05
CA VAL A 649 -12.03 30.03 -8.14
C VAL A 649 -13.52 29.75 -8.22
N ASP A 650 -13.89 28.76 -9.04
CA ASP A 650 -15.20 28.13 -9.06
C ASP A 650 -15.08 26.78 -8.34
N MET A 651 -15.87 26.55 -7.30
CA MET A 651 -15.68 25.41 -6.40
C MET A 651 -16.97 24.92 -5.75
N TYR A 652 -16.96 23.72 -5.18
CA TYR A 652 -18.01 23.25 -4.27
C TYR A 652 -17.43 22.37 -3.16
N VAL A 653 -18.21 22.17 -2.09
CA VAL A 653 -17.84 21.31 -0.96
C VAL A 653 -18.77 20.09 -0.97
N PRO A 654 -18.26 18.86 -1.17
CA PRO A 654 -19.09 17.66 -1.16
C PRO A 654 -19.92 17.56 0.12
N GLY A 655 -21.22 17.30 -0.02
CA GLY A 655 -22.13 17.16 1.12
C GLY A 655 -22.54 18.47 1.82
N VAL A 656 -22.07 19.64 1.36
CA VAL A 656 -22.43 20.95 1.93
C VAL A 656 -22.99 21.86 0.84
N SER A 657 -24.17 22.45 1.07
CA SER A 657 -24.76 23.35 0.07
C SER A 657 -23.89 24.60 -0.13
N VAL A 658 -23.80 25.08 -1.37
CA VAL A 658 -23.09 26.32 -1.72
C VAL A 658 -23.53 27.52 -0.89
N ARG A 659 -24.80 27.53 -0.45
CA ARG A 659 -25.35 28.58 0.42
C ARG A 659 -24.81 28.49 1.85
N GLN A 660 -24.65 27.28 2.41
CA GLN A 660 -24.02 27.09 3.71
C GLN A 660 -22.56 27.52 3.69
N VAL A 661 -21.82 27.16 2.64
CA VAL A 661 -20.43 27.58 2.45
C VAL A 661 -20.32 29.10 2.34
N ALA A 662 -21.16 29.73 1.50
CA ALA A 662 -21.20 31.19 1.35
C ALA A 662 -21.52 31.90 2.67
N ASN A 663 -22.47 31.39 3.44
CA ASN A 663 -22.85 31.95 4.74
C ASN A 663 -21.70 31.85 5.76
N ALA A 664 -20.99 30.71 5.81
CA ALA A 664 -19.87 30.51 6.71
C ALA A 664 -18.68 31.43 6.37
N LEU A 665 -18.46 31.71 5.08
CA LEU A 665 -17.35 32.54 4.62
C LEU A 665 -17.67 34.04 4.55
N ARG A 666 -18.95 34.43 4.68
CA ARG A 666 -19.44 35.82 4.52
C ARG A 666 -18.63 36.87 5.28
N SER A 667 -18.27 36.57 6.52
CA SER A 667 -17.55 37.52 7.39
C SER A 667 -16.03 37.48 7.18
N SER A 668 -15.47 36.31 6.86
CA SER A 668 -14.03 36.07 6.78
C SER A 668 -13.43 36.23 5.38
N TRP A 669 -14.23 36.05 4.32
CA TRP A 669 -13.74 36.17 2.95
C TRP A 669 -13.52 37.64 2.55
N PRO A 670 -12.36 37.99 1.97
CA PRO A 670 -12.01 39.38 1.69
C PRO A 670 -12.65 39.96 0.42
N GLY A 671 -13.14 39.14 -0.51
CA GLY A 671 -13.65 39.60 -1.81
C GLY A 671 -15.06 39.12 -2.16
N GLY A 672 -15.32 38.93 -3.45
CA GLY A 672 -16.63 38.54 -3.97
C GLY A 672 -17.00 37.08 -3.64
N ILE A 673 -18.28 36.86 -3.34
CA ILE A 673 -18.91 35.55 -3.20
C ILE A 673 -20.14 35.53 -4.13
N LEU A 674 -20.08 34.80 -5.23
CA LEU A 674 -21.23 34.62 -6.13
C LEU A 674 -21.74 33.17 -6.00
N ILE A 675 -23.03 33.04 -5.74
CA ILE A 675 -23.67 31.76 -5.41
C ILE A 675 -24.49 31.33 -6.62
N TYR A 676 -24.04 30.28 -7.32
CA TYR A 676 -24.77 29.64 -8.40
C TYR A 676 -25.48 28.38 -7.89
N SER A 677 -26.38 27.81 -8.71
CA SER A 677 -27.06 26.55 -8.37
C SER A 677 -26.12 25.36 -8.21
N SER A 678 -25.01 25.31 -8.94
CA SER A 678 -24.10 24.15 -9.01
C SER A 678 -22.75 24.36 -8.30
N HIS A 679 -22.33 25.61 -8.08
CA HIS A 679 -21.02 25.92 -7.53
C HIS A 679 -21.01 27.30 -6.86
N LEU A 680 -19.96 27.55 -6.08
CA LEU A 680 -19.64 28.83 -5.48
C LEU A 680 -18.47 29.46 -6.24
N HIS A 681 -18.61 30.73 -6.61
CA HIS A 681 -17.50 31.53 -7.12
C HIS A 681 -16.95 32.40 -5.99
N LEU A 682 -15.64 32.33 -5.80
CA LEU A 682 -14.92 33.16 -4.84
C LEU A 682 -13.84 33.95 -5.58
N ASP A 683 -13.78 35.25 -5.36
CA ASP A 683 -12.76 36.14 -5.93
C ASP A 683 -12.22 37.14 -4.90
N THR A 684 -11.13 37.83 -5.23
CA THR A 684 -10.53 38.91 -4.40
C THR A 684 -10.80 40.31 -4.96
N GLY A 685 -11.82 40.47 -5.79
CA GLY A 685 -12.36 41.74 -6.25
C GLY A 685 -13.23 42.42 -5.19
N ARG A 686 -14.14 43.30 -5.62
CA ARG A 686 -15.00 44.07 -4.71
C ARG A 686 -15.87 43.12 -3.88
N LYS A 687 -15.84 43.29 -2.54
CA LYS A 687 -16.66 42.49 -1.62
C LYS A 687 -18.15 42.68 -1.93
N GLN A 688 -18.78 41.59 -2.38
CA GLN A 688 -20.20 41.51 -2.72
C GLN A 688 -20.69 40.07 -2.54
N ILE A 689 -21.97 39.90 -2.20
CA ILE A 689 -22.61 38.60 -2.10
C ILE A 689 -23.83 38.61 -3.01
N VAL A 690 -23.80 37.80 -4.07
CA VAL A 690 -24.84 37.80 -5.11
C VAL A 690 -25.33 36.38 -5.33
N PHE A 691 -26.64 36.21 -5.42
CA PHE A 691 -27.29 34.96 -5.82
C PHE A 691 -27.58 35.05 -7.32
N LEU A 692 -27.12 34.07 -8.10
CA LEU A 692 -27.18 34.04 -9.56
C LEU A 692 -27.88 32.80 -10.10
#